data_AF-F5YQ04-F1
#
_entry.id   AF-F5YQ04-F1
#
_cell.length_a   1.000
_cell.length_b   1.000
_cell.length_c   1.000
_cell.angle_alpha   90.00
_cell.angle_beta   90.00
_cell.angle_gamma   90.00
#
_symmetry.space_group_name_H-M   'P 1'
#
loop_
_entity.id
_entity.type
_entity.pdbx_description
1 polymer ?
#
loop_
_entity_poly.entity_id
_entity_poly.type
_entity_poly.pdbx_seq_one_letter_code
_entity_poly.pdbx_strand_id
1 'polypeptide(L)'
;MNIYGKNGTKIAIVLAALLAAGLILGSCANALGPENTPVLESATQFPAQGMGRLQISLELPSDTDLPSRTIFPENQFTRYELSFAETGGPGAYTHGDEELTSARASVDLPPGTWTITVKAYAGAERDILSGTGTATNVVVSAGSAASAPITLGRYTESAVSGKLSWNITLPSGGTYADNTLTALAKDGNNLTAGLFADPINLSDQSSLLDLDGKEIAPGEYLVKLSIKSAAGPVATWLESVHIYPGQTTHISPIFSAEAFSVQVPVYGVVTSTGSLSFTSKTVEAFSEADYTARNFNAPLDVSVVDAQGYVLFIPATVPKVYLRLTALVDSKIIYKVYPDALLVGAAAGPRNKPLPAAAYGITTNTPENGTITAPSAAFEGEPVAVTVEPDPNYLLQGGSLTYNSTAFTDTFTMPGEAITITATFLSSSGMAASVNGAAYDTLSKAFDAVNRAETGSLLAGTQSKPVVITLLKNADIGAAANCITLDTGRYVQLISNNSSGLTIKLTTNDVGSIFTVATGAGLTLGDGINPLTLDGGAASTPICTNTDALVTVTGSLTIKAGAIVQNNRNTTATTSAYGGGVRVNGTGTMLLEGTIKQNSSDSGGGIYLDAGSALTIQGSAQVFSNNEVYLAATSAKISMGDSLTQAAVAVIKPAVYADWETTPLITGDVNLFADHYTQFTVSPEPSHNWKISPNATPVGALMDAQFIVTYNTRLIGYYKTLATALSGITAAGSAGSINEPIIITMYTNTSLASDGDAMTISGDSFIQLIPGNQDGVTISRAYSSSTKPVFTVAAGSRLTLGVDGGTIPLIIDGTSKTTTAALIGVVGTLIMNGGTIRGNTGSTTANGGGVYMTNGTFTMNGGTISGNRFNNGGGVYMTSGTFTMNGGTITDNSSNSKGGGVYVAGGIFTMTGGIISGNRSSSDGGGVYVDGGTFTMGVGGETITGNTAYKGGGGVYVTGDKTFTMNGGTITVNNGSDGGGVYASTDFAMNGGIITANDGVSGGGVYTSKSFTLNTGAITGNNGFDGAGVYVNAGDFNIKGGTINRNRADNNGGGVYMSGGNSEMRLGEIRDNTCNNDGGGVFISYGARFSMVTGTFNRNRAGNDGGGVYVAGVFAWDVGQGSGTIAADQIAGRFGKVMYKTQYGTAKYSQVLDIPLEGINTPDKYRDFVLPPV
;
A
#
# COMPACT_ATOMS: atom_id res chain seq x y z
N MET A 1 -18.29 20.35 38.44
CA MET A 1 -18.08 20.96 39.77
C MET A 1 -19.00 22.17 39.88
N ASN A 2 -19.77 22.27 40.97
CA ASN A 2 -20.77 23.33 41.22
C ASN A 2 -20.16 24.74 41.20
N ILE A 3 -20.88 25.68 40.58
CA ILE A 3 -20.57 27.12 40.55
C ILE A 3 -21.67 27.84 41.33
N TYR A 4 -21.31 28.61 42.37
CA TYR A 4 -22.13 29.74 42.84
C TYR A 4 -21.30 30.84 43.56
N GLY A 5 -21.55 32.09 43.11
CA GLY A 5 -21.41 33.37 43.85
C GLY A 5 -20.15 34.18 43.54
N LYS A 6 -20.16 35.50 43.28
CA LYS A 6 -21.18 36.57 43.34
C LYS A 6 -20.79 37.69 42.36
N ASN A 7 -21.77 38.54 42.00
CA ASN A 7 -21.71 39.79 41.22
C ASN A 7 -22.08 39.68 39.73
N GLY A 8 -23.38 39.49 39.50
CA GLY A 8 -24.02 39.65 38.21
C GLY A 8 -24.17 41.11 37.81
N THR A 9 -23.28 41.59 36.93
CA THR A 9 -23.58 42.69 35.98
C THR A 9 -22.63 42.73 34.76
N LYS A 10 -21.76 41.72 34.55
CA LYS A 10 -20.76 41.74 33.46
C LYS A 10 -20.99 40.76 32.29
N ILE A 11 -22.05 39.95 32.31
CA ILE A 11 -22.21 38.87 31.31
C ILE A 11 -22.99 39.31 30.05
N ALA A 12 -23.77 40.39 30.09
CA ALA A 12 -24.53 40.85 28.92
C ALA A 12 -23.68 41.59 27.87
N ILE A 13 -22.55 42.21 28.26
CA ILE A 13 -21.69 42.98 27.34
C ILE A 13 -20.70 42.08 26.59
N VAL A 14 -20.33 40.94 27.16
CA VAL A 14 -19.36 39.99 26.55
C VAL A 14 -20.01 39.17 25.43
N LEU A 15 -21.30 38.81 25.53
CA LEU A 15 -21.99 38.11 24.45
C LEU A 15 -22.24 38.99 23.21
N ALA A 16 -22.47 40.30 23.40
CA ALA A 16 -22.69 41.23 22.29
C ALA A 16 -21.39 41.55 21.52
N ALA A 17 -20.23 41.56 22.19
CA ALA A 17 -18.93 41.77 21.56
C ALA A 17 -18.45 40.56 20.74
N LEU A 18 -18.80 39.34 21.14
CA LEU A 18 -18.48 38.10 20.42
C LEU A 18 -19.31 37.93 19.13
N LEU A 19 -20.55 38.42 19.11
CA LEU A 19 -21.39 38.41 17.91
C LEU A 19 -21.01 39.48 16.88
N ALA A 20 -20.42 40.61 17.31
CA ALA A 20 -19.94 41.66 16.41
C ALA A 20 -18.58 41.35 15.77
N ALA A 21 -17.72 40.55 16.45
CA ALA A 21 -16.43 40.13 15.91
C ALA A 21 -16.54 39.04 14.82
N GLY A 22 -17.63 38.26 14.82
CA GLY A 22 -17.89 37.23 13.81
C GLY A 22 -18.36 37.75 12.44
N LEU A 23 -18.73 39.04 12.35
CA LEU A 23 -19.33 39.63 11.14
C LEU A 23 -18.38 40.52 10.31
N ILE A 24 -17.11 40.65 10.71
CA ILE A 24 -16.13 41.55 10.04
C ILE A 24 -15.00 40.80 9.30
N LEU A 25 -14.94 39.46 9.36
CA LEU A 25 -13.92 38.66 8.65
C LEU A 25 -14.43 37.99 7.36
N GLY A 26 -15.50 38.51 6.75
CA GLY A 26 -16.18 37.91 5.59
C GLY A 26 -15.92 38.54 4.22
N SER A 27 -15.02 39.52 4.06
CA SER A 27 -14.83 40.15 2.74
C SER A 27 -13.46 40.82 2.58
N CYS A 28 -12.45 40.05 2.16
CA CYS A 28 -11.26 40.54 1.46
C CYS A 28 -10.63 39.35 0.71
N ALA A 29 -11.17 39.04 -0.47
CA ALA A 29 -10.45 38.27 -1.48
C ALA A 29 -10.59 39.05 -2.80
N ASN A 30 -9.50 39.10 -3.56
CA ASN A 30 -9.33 39.75 -4.88
C ASN A 30 -8.75 41.16 -4.84
N ALA A 31 -7.45 41.24 -4.59
CA ALA A 31 -6.58 42.20 -5.26
C ALA A 31 -5.27 41.49 -5.60
N LEU A 32 -4.85 41.60 -6.87
CA LEU A 32 -3.66 41.06 -7.55
C LEU A 32 -3.96 39.83 -8.44
N GLY A 33 -3.96 40.08 -9.76
CA GLY A 33 -4.13 39.09 -10.83
C GLY A 33 -2.86 38.30 -11.14
N PRO A 34 -2.93 37.34 -12.09
CA PRO A 34 -1.91 36.32 -12.29
C PRO A 34 -0.80 36.80 -13.23
N GLU A 35 0.44 36.74 -12.78
CA GLU A 35 1.58 36.56 -13.69
C GLU A 35 1.74 35.06 -13.98
N ASN A 36 1.67 34.72 -15.26
CA ASN A 36 1.89 33.38 -15.78
C ASN A 36 3.38 33.04 -15.75
N THR A 37 3.77 32.13 -14.85
CA THR A 37 4.93 31.25 -15.03
C THR A 37 4.57 29.87 -14.47
N PRO A 38 4.58 28.80 -15.27
CA PRO A 38 4.27 27.46 -14.78
C PRO A 38 5.48 26.92 -13.99
N VAL A 39 5.28 26.68 -12.69
CA VAL A 39 6.22 25.91 -11.86
C VAL A 39 5.70 24.47 -11.80
N LEU A 40 6.52 23.50 -12.21
CA LEU A 40 6.26 22.08 -11.93
C LEU A 40 6.39 21.87 -10.41
N GLU A 41 5.27 21.76 -9.68
CA GLU A 41 5.27 21.56 -8.23
C GLU A 41 4.65 20.23 -7.79
N SER A 42 5.20 19.70 -6.71
CA SER A 42 4.93 18.37 -6.16
C SER A 42 3.50 18.16 -5.66
N ALA A 43 3.11 16.89 -5.52
CA ALA A 43 1.80 16.41 -5.08
C ALA A 43 1.32 16.87 -3.66
N THR A 44 1.98 17.82 -3.03
CA THR A 44 1.80 18.24 -1.62
C THR A 44 1.21 19.64 -1.43
N GLN A 45 0.91 20.39 -2.49
CA GLN A 45 0.18 21.66 -2.37
C GLN A 45 -1.35 21.48 -2.42
N PHE A 46 -2.09 22.33 -1.71
CA PHE A 46 -3.54 22.41 -1.81
C PHE A 46 -3.94 23.09 -3.13
N PRO A 47 -5.04 22.67 -3.80
CA PRO A 47 -5.50 23.32 -5.03
C PRO A 47 -5.90 24.78 -4.73
N ALA A 48 -5.72 25.66 -5.73
CA ALA A 48 -6.15 27.06 -5.64
C ALA A 48 -7.63 27.17 -5.22
N GLN A 49 -7.98 28.24 -4.50
CA GLN A 49 -9.32 28.41 -3.92
C GLN A 49 -10.42 28.33 -4.99
N GLY A 50 -11.27 27.30 -4.90
CA GLY A 50 -12.37 27.05 -5.85
C GLY A 50 -12.11 25.95 -6.89
N MET A 51 -10.89 25.41 -6.98
CA MET A 51 -10.51 24.32 -7.90
C MET A 51 -10.52 22.95 -7.19
N GLY A 52 -10.62 21.87 -7.96
CA GLY A 52 -10.33 20.51 -7.51
C GLY A 52 -9.05 19.98 -8.17
N ARG A 53 -8.36 19.04 -7.51
CA ARG A 53 -7.11 18.46 -8.05
C ARG A 53 -7.36 17.08 -8.62
N LEU A 54 -6.98 16.85 -9.86
CA LEU A 54 -7.03 15.54 -10.49
C LEU A 54 -5.64 14.92 -10.56
N GLN A 55 -5.48 13.73 -9.99
CA GLN A 55 -4.30 12.89 -10.13
C GLN A 55 -4.50 11.91 -11.30
N ILE A 56 -3.57 11.91 -12.25
CA ILE A 56 -3.64 11.08 -13.44
C ILE A 56 -2.54 10.03 -13.36
N SER A 57 -2.91 8.77 -13.57
CA SER A 57 -1.97 7.64 -13.69
C SER A 57 -2.16 6.97 -15.04
N LEU A 58 -1.09 6.89 -15.82
CA LEU A 58 -1.11 6.23 -17.13
C LEU A 58 -0.73 4.75 -16.95
N GLU A 59 -1.56 3.86 -17.46
CA GLU A 59 -1.40 2.41 -17.34
C GLU A 59 -1.20 1.78 -18.72
N LEU A 60 -0.25 0.84 -18.80
CA LEU A 60 -0.09 -0.02 -19.97
C LEU A 60 -0.94 -1.30 -19.79
N PRO A 61 -1.58 -1.83 -20.85
CA PRO A 61 -2.26 -3.12 -20.81
C PRO A 61 -1.31 -4.24 -20.35
N SER A 62 -1.82 -5.23 -19.61
CA SER A 62 -1.08 -6.45 -19.28
C SER A 62 -0.89 -7.34 -20.51
N ASP A 63 0.36 -7.67 -20.86
CA ASP A 63 0.75 -8.43 -22.07
C ASP A 63 0.36 -9.93 -22.07
N THR A 64 -0.58 -10.37 -21.22
CA THR A 64 -0.96 -11.79 -21.10
C THR A 64 -1.99 -12.27 -22.13
N ASP A 65 -2.66 -11.36 -22.86
CA ASP A 65 -3.80 -11.69 -23.74
C ASP A 65 -3.57 -11.43 -25.25
N LEU A 66 -2.33 -11.25 -25.72
CA LEU A 66 -2.06 -11.07 -27.16
C LEU A 66 -0.97 -12.00 -27.70
N PRO A 67 -1.15 -12.64 -28.88
CA PRO A 67 -0.12 -13.45 -29.54
C PRO A 67 1.01 -12.60 -30.19
N SER A 68 1.06 -11.29 -29.93
CA SER A 68 2.05 -10.35 -30.46
C SER A 68 2.95 -9.84 -29.34
N ARG A 69 4.27 -10.08 -29.44
CA ARG A 69 5.23 -9.85 -28.35
C ARG A 69 6.05 -8.56 -28.47
N THR A 70 5.66 -7.64 -29.35
CA THR A 70 6.33 -6.33 -29.41
C THR A 70 5.92 -5.50 -28.20
N ILE A 71 6.88 -5.26 -27.33
CA ILE A 71 6.79 -4.31 -26.22
C ILE A 71 6.34 -2.95 -26.81
N PHE A 72 5.62 -2.13 -26.05
CA PHE A 72 5.59 -0.68 -26.32
C PHE A 72 7.03 -0.20 -26.61
N PRO A 73 7.26 0.81 -27.47
CA PRO A 73 8.59 1.16 -27.97
C PRO A 73 9.65 1.07 -26.87
N GLU A 74 10.78 0.40 -27.12
CA GLU A 74 11.78 -0.01 -26.10
C GLU A 74 12.27 1.13 -25.18
N ASN A 75 12.05 2.38 -25.58
CA ASN A 75 12.22 3.56 -24.76
C ASN A 75 10.84 4.05 -24.27
N GLN A 76 10.65 4.05 -22.95
CA GLN A 76 9.48 4.61 -22.26
C GLN A 76 9.05 5.95 -22.91
N PHE A 77 7.74 6.18 -23.08
CA PHE A 77 7.22 7.41 -23.68
C PHE A 77 7.92 8.65 -23.10
N THR A 78 8.36 9.54 -23.98
CA THR A 78 9.18 10.69 -23.62
C THR A 78 8.37 11.96 -23.44
N ARG A 79 7.12 11.97 -23.91
CA ARG A 79 6.17 13.09 -23.79
C ARG A 79 4.74 12.57 -23.80
N TYR A 80 3.86 13.20 -23.01
CA TYR A 80 2.42 12.99 -23.07
C TYR A 80 1.73 14.34 -23.27
N GLU A 81 0.66 14.35 -24.06
CA GLU A 81 -0.22 15.50 -24.30
C GLU A 81 -1.61 15.16 -23.78
N LEU A 82 -2.13 15.98 -22.87
CA LEU A 82 -3.43 15.79 -22.25
C LEU A 82 -4.40 16.87 -22.70
N SER A 83 -5.58 16.43 -23.12
CA SER A 83 -6.68 17.31 -23.48
C SER A 83 -7.88 17.04 -22.58
N PHE A 84 -8.52 18.10 -22.12
CA PHE A 84 -9.63 18.07 -21.16
C PHE A 84 -10.88 18.66 -21.82
N ALA A 85 -11.98 17.91 -21.78
CA ALA A 85 -13.28 18.35 -22.30
C ALA A 85 -14.39 18.14 -21.26
N GLU A 86 -15.17 19.18 -20.97
CA GLU A 86 -16.30 19.08 -20.05
C GLU A 86 -17.47 18.30 -20.70
N THR A 87 -18.02 17.34 -19.95
CA THR A 87 -19.07 16.42 -20.43
C THR A 87 -20.44 17.10 -20.34
N GLY A 88 -21.00 17.52 -21.48
CA GLY A 88 -22.37 18.06 -21.58
C GLY A 88 -22.51 19.59 -21.58
N GLY A 89 -21.42 20.36 -21.62
CA GLY A 89 -21.44 21.83 -21.72
C GLY A 89 -21.58 22.37 -23.15
N PRO A 90 -22.16 23.58 -23.35
CA PRO A 90 -22.24 24.22 -24.67
C PRO A 90 -20.92 24.92 -25.00
N GLY A 91 -20.03 24.22 -25.72
CA GLY A 91 -18.78 24.78 -26.24
C GLY A 91 -17.56 24.39 -25.42
N ALA A 92 -16.53 23.90 -26.11
CA ALA A 92 -15.28 23.44 -25.52
C ALA A 92 -14.61 24.55 -24.69
N TYR A 93 -14.70 24.44 -23.36
CA TYR A 93 -13.63 24.92 -22.51
C TYR A 93 -12.46 23.94 -22.66
N THR A 94 -11.70 24.08 -23.74
CA THR A 94 -10.45 23.34 -23.90
C THR A 94 -9.48 23.96 -22.89
N HIS A 95 -9.21 23.25 -21.81
CA HIS A 95 -8.00 23.53 -21.05
C HIS A 95 -6.82 23.21 -21.98
N GLY A 96 -5.82 24.09 -22.03
CA GLY A 96 -4.69 23.97 -22.95
C GLY A 96 -4.01 22.62 -22.79
N ASP A 97 -3.45 22.10 -23.88
CA ASP A 97 -2.73 20.84 -23.87
C ASP A 97 -1.63 20.88 -22.81
N GLU A 98 -1.69 19.97 -21.84
CA GLU A 98 -0.61 19.84 -20.86
C GLU A 98 0.43 18.85 -21.37
N GLU A 99 1.69 19.29 -21.40
CA GLU A 99 2.82 18.41 -21.70
C GLU A 99 3.38 17.79 -20.41
N LEU A 100 3.39 16.46 -20.34
CA LEU A 100 4.01 15.73 -19.24
C LEU A 100 5.30 15.06 -19.66
N THR A 101 6.23 14.99 -18.71
CA THR A 101 7.50 14.26 -18.81
C THR A 101 7.51 12.96 -17.99
N SER A 102 6.41 12.64 -17.29
CA SER A 102 6.28 11.45 -16.44
C SER A 102 4.90 10.78 -16.58
N ALA A 103 4.81 9.47 -16.30
CA ALA A 103 3.56 8.69 -16.38
C ALA A 103 2.53 9.02 -15.28
N ARG A 104 2.84 10.01 -14.42
CA ARG A 104 1.94 10.53 -13.38
C ARG A 104 1.91 12.05 -13.44
N ALA A 105 0.73 12.64 -13.24
CA ALA A 105 0.56 14.09 -13.19
C ALA A 105 -0.54 14.50 -12.21
N SER A 106 -0.52 15.78 -11.86
CA SER A 106 -1.56 16.43 -11.06
C SER A 106 -1.95 17.73 -11.74
N VAL A 107 -3.25 17.88 -12.02
CA VAL A 107 -3.81 19.04 -12.72
C VAL A 107 -4.94 19.62 -11.89
N ASP A 108 -4.98 20.94 -11.73
CA ASP A 108 -6.07 21.62 -11.03
C ASP A 108 -7.14 22.03 -12.05
N LEU A 109 -8.35 21.46 -11.92
CA LEU A 109 -9.49 21.70 -12.81
C LEU A 109 -10.67 22.33 -12.02
N PRO A 110 -11.52 23.14 -12.67
CA PRO A 110 -12.77 23.57 -12.08
C PRO A 110 -13.66 22.35 -11.71
N PRO A 111 -14.53 22.48 -10.69
CA PRO A 111 -15.47 21.43 -10.35
C PRO A 111 -16.40 21.11 -11.53
N GLY A 112 -16.48 19.85 -11.94
CA GLY A 112 -17.20 19.43 -13.14
C GLY A 112 -16.96 17.96 -13.51
N THR A 113 -17.60 17.50 -14.57
CA THR A 113 -17.42 16.15 -15.13
C THR A 113 -16.62 16.23 -16.42
N TRP A 114 -15.48 15.56 -16.48
CA TRP A 114 -14.48 15.72 -17.53
C TRP A 114 -14.28 14.43 -18.32
N THR A 115 -14.01 14.59 -19.61
CA THR A 115 -13.41 13.59 -20.49
C THR A 115 -11.95 14.01 -20.70
N ILE A 116 -11.04 13.05 -20.51
CA ILE A 116 -9.60 13.27 -20.55
C ILE A 116 -9.03 12.37 -21.62
N THR A 117 -8.41 12.96 -22.62
CA THR A 117 -7.75 12.22 -23.71
C THR A 117 -6.25 12.44 -23.60
N VAL A 118 -5.51 11.34 -23.62
CA VAL A 118 -4.05 11.31 -23.55
C VAL A 118 -3.49 10.84 -24.88
N LYS A 119 -2.52 11.56 -25.40
CA LYS A 119 -1.64 11.14 -26.49
C LYS A 119 -0.22 10.95 -25.94
N ALA A 120 0.38 9.81 -26.21
CA ALA A 120 1.70 9.45 -25.72
C ALA A 120 2.68 9.35 -26.89
N TYR A 121 3.81 10.05 -26.78
CA TYR A 121 4.81 10.20 -27.83
C TYR A 121 6.13 9.51 -27.42
N ALA A 122 6.84 8.94 -28.40
CA ALA A 122 8.12 8.27 -28.19
C ALA A 122 9.13 8.61 -29.31
N GLY A 123 10.40 8.20 -29.16
CA GLY A 123 11.46 8.41 -30.15
C GLY A 123 12.41 9.60 -29.91
N ALA A 124 13.53 9.63 -30.65
CA ALA A 124 14.65 10.57 -30.46
C ALA A 124 14.31 12.04 -30.80
N GLU A 125 13.34 12.27 -31.69
CA GLU A 125 12.89 13.61 -32.12
C GLU A 125 11.65 14.13 -31.36
N ARG A 126 11.17 13.39 -30.33
CA ARG A 126 10.11 13.79 -29.37
C ARG A 126 8.67 14.03 -29.87
N ASP A 127 8.31 13.67 -31.11
CA ASP A 127 6.95 13.91 -31.65
C ASP A 127 6.25 12.72 -32.33
N ILE A 128 6.65 11.48 -32.02
CA ILE A 128 6.04 10.30 -32.65
C ILE A 128 4.91 9.73 -31.80
N LEU A 129 3.67 10.01 -32.19
CA LEU A 129 2.47 9.49 -31.52
C LEU A 129 2.46 7.95 -31.56
N SER A 130 2.58 7.34 -30.39
CA SER A 130 2.80 5.89 -30.23
C SER A 130 1.76 5.22 -29.32
N GLY A 131 0.99 6.00 -28.56
CA GLY A 131 -0.15 5.50 -27.80
C GLY A 131 -1.23 6.55 -27.56
N THR A 132 -2.47 6.11 -27.38
CA THR A 132 -3.59 7.00 -27.00
C THR A 132 -4.48 6.34 -25.96
N GLY A 133 -5.08 7.12 -25.07
CA GLY A 133 -6.00 6.63 -24.05
C GLY A 133 -7.06 7.68 -23.73
N THR A 134 -8.22 7.27 -23.24
CA THR A 134 -9.27 8.20 -22.85
C THR A 134 -9.99 7.70 -21.60
N ALA A 135 -10.20 8.59 -20.63
CA ALA A 135 -11.12 8.39 -19.50
C ALA A 135 -12.30 9.34 -19.63
N THR A 136 -13.52 8.81 -19.49
CA THR A 136 -14.76 9.58 -19.55
C THR A 136 -15.41 9.65 -18.17
N ASN A 137 -16.26 10.65 -17.94
CA ASN A 137 -17.03 10.83 -16.71
C ASN A 137 -16.17 11.02 -15.44
N VAL A 138 -15.00 11.67 -15.55
CA VAL A 138 -14.12 11.96 -14.41
C VAL A 138 -14.67 13.15 -13.62
N VAL A 139 -15.14 12.90 -12.39
CA VAL A 139 -15.75 13.94 -11.54
C VAL A 139 -14.68 14.64 -10.70
N VAL A 140 -14.57 15.95 -10.84
CA VAL A 140 -13.69 16.81 -10.04
C VAL A 140 -14.55 17.68 -9.12
N SER A 141 -14.21 17.73 -7.83
CA SER A 141 -14.93 18.51 -6.81
C SER A 141 -14.01 19.54 -6.15
N ALA A 142 -14.54 20.70 -5.77
CA ALA A 142 -13.76 21.77 -5.14
C ALA A 142 -13.08 21.29 -3.85
N GLY A 143 -11.80 21.61 -3.67
CA GLY A 143 -11.01 21.27 -2.48
C GLY A 143 -10.78 19.78 -2.25
N SER A 144 -11.11 18.92 -3.23
CA SER A 144 -10.98 17.47 -3.16
C SER A 144 -10.01 16.95 -4.22
N ALA A 145 -9.29 15.88 -3.91
CA ALA A 145 -8.45 15.17 -4.86
C ALA A 145 -9.26 14.04 -5.53
N ALA A 146 -9.33 14.04 -6.86
CA ALA A 146 -9.86 12.95 -7.68
C ALA A 146 -8.69 12.17 -8.31
N SER A 147 -8.91 10.92 -8.70
CA SER A 147 -7.91 10.11 -9.42
C SER A 147 -8.53 9.46 -10.65
N ALA A 148 -7.81 9.47 -11.77
CA ALA A 148 -8.21 8.83 -13.02
C ALA A 148 -7.08 7.95 -13.59
N PRO A 149 -7.22 6.61 -13.58
CA PRO A 149 -6.36 5.73 -14.34
C PRO A 149 -6.74 5.78 -15.83
N ILE A 150 -5.76 5.86 -16.71
CA ILE A 150 -5.97 5.89 -18.16
C ILE A 150 -5.11 4.80 -18.81
N THR A 151 -5.76 3.79 -19.38
CA THR A 151 -5.08 2.73 -20.12
C THR A 151 -4.72 3.22 -21.53
N LEU A 152 -3.44 3.11 -21.90
CA LEU A 152 -2.95 3.50 -23.22
C LEU A 152 -3.06 2.33 -24.21
N GLY A 153 -3.79 2.52 -25.31
CA GLY A 153 -3.79 1.64 -26.47
C GLY A 153 -2.67 1.97 -27.46
N ARG A 154 -2.21 0.98 -28.22
CA ARG A 154 -1.23 1.16 -29.31
C ARG A 154 -1.84 2.01 -30.42
N TYR A 155 -1.09 2.98 -30.94
CA TYR A 155 -1.57 3.87 -32.00
C TYR A 155 -1.37 3.27 -33.39
N THR A 156 -2.45 3.14 -34.17
CA THR A 156 -2.46 2.45 -35.48
C THR A 156 -2.70 3.36 -36.69
N GLU A 157 -3.07 4.62 -36.50
CA GLU A 157 -3.54 5.50 -37.58
C GLU A 157 -2.53 6.57 -37.97
N SER A 158 -1.65 6.33 -38.96
CA SER A 158 -0.75 7.37 -39.47
C SER A 158 -0.40 7.19 -40.94
N ALA A 159 -0.20 8.31 -41.64
CA ALA A 159 0.35 8.35 -43.00
C ALA A 159 1.90 8.21 -43.02
N VAL A 160 2.54 8.19 -41.86
CA VAL A 160 3.99 8.05 -41.70
C VAL A 160 4.34 6.58 -41.51
N SER A 161 5.16 6.03 -42.40
CA SER A 161 5.67 4.65 -42.29
C SER A 161 6.59 4.49 -41.08
N GLY A 162 6.53 3.33 -40.42
CA GLY A 162 7.54 2.86 -39.47
C GLY A 162 8.66 2.07 -40.15
N LYS A 163 9.63 1.55 -39.39
CA LYS A 163 10.72 0.70 -39.86
C LYS A 163 10.75 -0.62 -39.07
N LEU A 164 11.10 -1.72 -39.71
CA LEU A 164 11.41 -2.99 -39.03
C LEU A 164 12.90 -3.28 -39.18
N SER A 165 13.60 -3.44 -38.06
CA SER A 165 15.01 -3.82 -37.96
C SER A 165 15.16 -5.18 -37.29
N TRP A 166 16.24 -5.89 -37.60
CA TRP A 166 16.49 -7.23 -37.09
C TRP A 166 17.96 -7.45 -36.72
N ASN A 167 18.20 -8.25 -35.68
CA ASN A 167 19.52 -8.74 -35.30
C ASN A 167 19.47 -10.27 -35.09
N ILE A 168 19.83 -11.02 -36.13
CA ILE A 168 19.68 -12.47 -36.16
C ILE A 168 20.97 -13.13 -35.68
N THR A 169 20.88 -14.00 -34.67
CA THR A 169 22.02 -14.78 -34.18
C THR A 169 22.03 -16.17 -34.80
N LEU A 170 23.11 -16.51 -35.52
CA LEU A 170 23.32 -17.80 -36.18
C LEU A 170 24.38 -18.66 -35.46
N PRO A 171 24.34 -19.99 -35.60
CA PRO A 171 25.37 -20.88 -35.06
C PRO A 171 26.77 -20.57 -35.61
N SER A 172 27.82 -20.71 -34.79
CA SER A 172 29.20 -20.45 -35.19
C SER A 172 29.74 -21.50 -36.17
N GLY A 173 30.35 -21.06 -37.28
CA GLY A 173 31.16 -21.91 -38.17
C GLY A 173 30.47 -22.44 -39.45
N GLY A 174 29.25 -21.99 -39.77
CA GLY A 174 28.54 -22.37 -41.01
C GLY A 174 28.51 -21.27 -42.08
N THR A 175 28.40 -21.68 -43.36
CA THR A 175 28.07 -20.79 -44.48
C THR A 175 26.57 -20.89 -44.76
N TYR A 176 25.87 -19.77 -44.94
CA TYR A 176 24.41 -19.71 -45.11
C TYR A 176 24.06 -18.81 -46.28
N ALA A 177 23.21 -19.28 -47.20
CA ALA A 177 22.85 -18.60 -48.45
C ALA A 177 21.37 -18.80 -48.79
N ASP A 178 20.76 -17.86 -49.52
CA ASP A 178 19.31 -17.81 -49.83
C ASP A 178 18.40 -17.60 -48.60
N ASN A 179 18.85 -16.82 -47.62
CA ASN A 179 18.05 -16.49 -46.44
C ASN A 179 16.96 -15.47 -46.78
N THR A 180 15.74 -15.68 -46.29
CA THR A 180 14.60 -14.83 -46.65
C THR A 180 13.79 -14.37 -45.44
N LEU A 181 13.36 -13.10 -45.47
CA LEU A 181 12.38 -12.53 -44.54
C LEU A 181 11.08 -12.20 -45.29
N THR A 182 9.95 -12.63 -44.73
CA THR A 182 8.61 -12.32 -45.23
C THR A 182 7.73 -11.76 -44.11
N ALA A 183 6.88 -10.78 -44.43
CA ALA A 183 5.93 -10.19 -43.49
C ALA A 183 4.53 -10.19 -44.12
N LEU A 184 3.53 -10.66 -43.37
CA LEU A 184 2.12 -10.69 -43.77
C LEU A 184 1.35 -9.68 -42.93
N ALA A 185 0.55 -8.82 -43.56
CA ALA A 185 -0.37 -7.94 -42.84
C ALA A 185 -1.47 -8.77 -42.16
N LYS A 186 -1.81 -8.40 -40.93
CA LYS A 186 -2.90 -9.04 -40.18
C LYS A 186 -4.12 -8.13 -40.21
N ASP A 187 -4.98 -8.32 -41.22
CA ASP A 187 -6.31 -7.71 -41.27
C ASP A 187 -7.32 -8.71 -40.71
N GLY A 188 -7.79 -8.50 -39.47
CA GLY A 188 -8.91 -9.23 -38.85
C GLY A 188 -9.01 -10.71 -39.21
N ASN A 189 -8.32 -11.59 -38.47
CA ASN A 189 -8.27 -13.05 -38.64
C ASN A 189 -7.84 -13.60 -40.03
N ASN A 190 -7.58 -12.77 -41.05
CA ASN A 190 -7.13 -13.21 -42.37
C ASN A 190 -5.72 -12.67 -42.68
N LEU A 191 -4.84 -13.56 -43.17
CA LEU A 191 -3.53 -13.20 -43.71
C LEU A 191 -3.72 -12.72 -45.16
N THR A 192 -3.69 -11.41 -45.40
CA THR A 192 -3.72 -10.84 -46.76
C THR A 192 -2.31 -10.69 -47.33
N ALA A 193 -2.23 -10.58 -48.67
CA ALA A 193 -1.00 -10.67 -49.47
C ALA A 193 0.22 -9.96 -48.85
N GLY A 194 1.39 -10.62 -48.88
CA GLY A 194 2.58 -10.20 -48.16
C GLY A 194 3.02 -8.78 -48.47
N LEU A 195 3.50 -8.08 -47.43
CA LEU A 195 3.96 -6.70 -47.52
C LEU A 195 5.13 -6.50 -48.49
N PHE A 196 5.82 -7.59 -48.80
CA PHE A 196 6.90 -7.62 -49.76
C PHE A 196 6.42 -8.39 -50.99
N ALA A 197 6.49 -7.74 -52.16
CA ALA A 197 6.21 -8.39 -53.44
C ALA A 197 7.13 -9.60 -53.67
N ASP A 198 8.36 -9.55 -53.14
CA ASP A 198 9.34 -10.65 -53.07
C ASP A 198 9.98 -10.70 -51.67
N PRO A 199 10.35 -11.88 -51.13
CA PRO A 199 11.04 -12.00 -49.85
C PRO A 199 12.33 -11.18 -49.81
N ILE A 200 12.60 -10.50 -48.68
CA ILE A 200 13.85 -9.75 -48.52
C ILE A 200 14.99 -10.76 -48.38
N ASN A 201 15.96 -10.70 -49.30
CA ASN A 201 17.13 -11.57 -49.30
C ASN A 201 18.18 -11.04 -48.30
N LEU A 202 18.51 -11.83 -47.29
CA LEU A 202 19.44 -11.47 -46.22
C LEU A 202 20.83 -12.03 -46.59
N SER A 203 21.63 -11.23 -47.30
CA SER A 203 22.90 -11.67 -47.92
C SER A 203 23.96 -12.15 -46.91
N ASP A 204 24.77 -13.12 -47.36
CA ASP A 204 25.69 -13.96 -46.59
C ASP A 204 26.71 -13.21 -45.71
N GLN A 205 26.65 -13.48 -44.40
CA GLN A 205 27.73 -13.40 -43.41
C GLN A 205 28.64 -12.14 -43.45
N SER A 206 28.25 -11.10 -42.72
CA SER A 206 29.23 -10.28 -42.00
C SER A 206 28.68 -9.91 -40.63
N SER A 207 29.40 -10.31 -39.59
CA SER A 207 29.18 -10.07 -38.15
C SER A 207 28.13 -9.00 -37.78
N LEU A 208 26.99 -9.47 -37.23
CA LEU A 208 25.86 -8.70 -36.69
C LEU A 208 25.21 -7.76 -37.73
N LEU A 209 24.32 -8.34 -38.54
CA LEU A 209 23.60 -7.71 -39.66
C LEU A 209 23.18 -6.25 -39.35
N ASP A 210 23.70 -5.34 -40.17
CA ASP A 210 23.55 -3.88 -40.09
C ASP A 210 22.18 -3.39 -40.62
N LEU A 211 21.82 -2.17 -40.22
CA LEU A 211 20.51 -1.70 -39.77
C LEU A 211 19.59 -1.02 -40.81
N ASP A 212 19.50 -1.47 -42.06
CA ASP A 212 18.71 -0.76 -43.10
C ASP A 212 17.19 -1.05 -43.12
N GLY A 213 16.58 -1.21 -41.93
CA GLY A 213 15.19 -1.62 -41.75
C GLY A 213 14.18 -0.95 -42.71
N LYS A 214 13.36 -1.77 -43.39
CA LYS A 214 12.48 -1.32 -44.47
C LYS A 214 11.29 -0.51 -43.93
N GLU A 215 10.91 0.54 -44.67
CA GLU A 215 9.72 1.34 -44.35
C GLU A 215 8.44 0.53 -44.57
N ILE A 216 7.62 0.44 -43.54
CA ILE A 216 6.41 -0.40 -43.44
C ILE A 216 5.27 0.47 -42.88
N ALA A 217 4.06 0.32 -43.41
CA ALA A 217 2.90 1.01 -42.86
C ALA A 217 2.70 0.64 -41.37
N PRO A 218 2.16 1.54 -40.55
CA PRO A 218 1.86 1.22 -39.15
C PRO A 218 0.80 0.11 -39.03
N GLY A 219 0.95 -0.83 -38.09
CA GLY A 219 -0.01 -1.92 -37.89
C GLY A 219 0.58 -3.22 -37.34
N GLU A 220 -0.27 -4.26 -37.26
CA GLU A 220 0.13 -5.62 -36.86
C GLU A 220 0.53 -6.50 -38.05
N TYR A 221 1.64 -7.21 -37.89
CA TYR A 221 2.24 -8.07 -38.92
C TYR A 221 2.61 -9.43 -38.35
N LEU A 222 2.63 -10.47 -39.21
CA LEU A 222 3.23 -11.77 -38.92
C LEU A 222 4.52 -11.91 -39.74
N VAL A 223 5.65 -12.03 -39.05
CA VAL A 223 6.99 -12.09 -39.65
C VAL A 223 7.48 -13.53 -39.66
N LYS A 224 7.91 -14.01 -40.83
CA LYS A 224 8.53 -15.31 -41.04
C LYS A 224 9.96 -15.15 -41.57
N LEU A 225 10.90 -15.76 -40.88
CA LEU A 225 12.32 -15.80 -41.22
C LEU A 225 12.75 -17.23 -41.58
N SER A 226 13.40 -17.42 -42.72
CA SER A 226 13.92 -18.71 -43.16
C SER A 226 15.42 -18.62 -43.48
N ILE A 227 16.23 -19.48 -42.86
CA ILE A 227 17.70 -19.52 -42.99
C ILE A 227 18.12 -20.85 -43.62
N LYS A 228 18.93 -20.82 -44.68
CA LYS A 228 19.39 -22.02 -45.39
C LYS A 228 20.91 -22.15 -45.28
N SER A 229 21.38 -23.31 -44.84
CA SER A 229 22.81 -23.61 -44.74
C SER A 229 23.40 -24.12 -46.07
N ALA A 230 24.71 -24.00 -46.25
CA ALA A 230 25.42 -24.51 -47.43
C ALA A 230 25.33 -26.04 -47.62
N ALA A 231 24.96 -26.78 -46.57
CA ALA A 231 24.71 -28.22 -46.64
C ALA A 231 23.32 -28.58 -47.22
N GLY A 232 22.44 -27.60 -47.48
CA GLY A 232 21.09 -27.79 -48.02
C GLY A 232 19.89 -27.69 -47.05
N PRO A 233 19.97 -27.95 -45.73
CA PRO A 233 18.81 -27.87 -44.84
C PRO A 233 18.43 -26.42 -44.46
N VAL A 234 17.12 -26.18 -44.25
CA VAL A 234 16.49 -24.88 -43.97
C VAL A 234 15.86 -24.85 -42.58
N ALA A 235 16.18 -23.84 -41.76
CA ALA A 235 15.53 -23.55 -40.48
C ALA A 235 14.54 -22.37 -40.62
N THR A 236 13.43 -22.37 -39.88
CA THR A 236 12.36 -21.34 -39.98
C THR A 236 11.90 -20.83 -38.61
N TRP A 237 11.61 -19.52 -38.52
CA TRP A 237 11.07 -18.82 -37.34
C TRP A 237 9.86 -17.95 -37.72
N LEU A 238 8.85 -17.84 -36.86
CA LEU A 238 7.57 -17.15 -37.13
C LEU A 238 7.05 -16.42 -35.87
N GLU A 239 6.74 -15.11 -35.96
CA GLU A 239 6.24 -14.29 -34.83
C GLU A 239 5.36 -13.12 -35.27
N SER A 240 4.40 -12.67 -34.42
CA SER A 240 3.59 -11.47 -34.67
C SER A 240 4.20 -10.21 -34.04
N VAL A 241 4.32 -9.13 -34.83
CA VAL A 241 4.95 -7.85 -34.45
C VAL A 241 4.09 -6.63 -34.78
N HIS A 242 4.23 -5.54 -34.02
CA HIS A 242 3.59 -4.24 -34.30
C HIS A 242 4.61 -3.22 -34.81
N ILE A 243 4.29 -2.51 -35.90
CA ILE A 243 5.11 -1.44 -36.47
C ILE A 243 4.48 -0.09 -36.11
N TYR A 244 5.23 0.75 -35.42
CA TYR A 244 4.79 2.10 -35.03
C TYR A 244 5.17 3.13 -36.09
N PRO A 245 4.32 4.14 -36.38
CA PRO A 245 4.65 5.20 -37.33
C PRO A 245 5.98 5.86 -36.99
N GLY A 246 6.87 6.12 -37.97
CA GLY A 246 8.12 6.85 -37.77
C GLY A 246 9.17 6.22 -36.83
N GLN A 247 8.89 5.06 -36.22
CA GLN A 247 9.80 4.37 -35.29
C GLN A 247 10.35 3.09 -35.90
N THR A 248 11.46 2.62 -35.33
CA THR A 248 12.05 1.32 -35.68
C THR A 248 11.63 0.26 -34.67
N THR A 249 10.91 -0.76 -35.11
CA THR A 249 10.66 -1.98 -34.34
C THR A 249 11.84 -2.94 -34.53
N HIS A 250 12.42 -3.48 -33.45
CA HIS A 250 13.57 -4.40 -33.49
C HIS A 250 13.17 -5.86 -33.18
N ILE A 251 13.66 -6.84 -33.94
CA ILE A 251 13.51 -8.28 -33.66
C ILE A 251 14.88 -8.99 -33.55
N SER A 252 15.06 -9.93 -32.61
CA SER A 252 16.37 -10.58 -32.40
C SER A 252 16.30 -12.12 -32.23
N PRO A 253 15.97 -12.90 -33.29
CA PRO A 253 15.85 -14.36 -33.19
C PRO A 253 17.22 -15.07 -33.14
N ILE A 254 17.26 -16.24 -32.46
CA ILE A 254 18.47 -17.04 -32.24
C ILE A 254 18.26 -18.47 -32.80
N PHE A 255 19.16 -18.96 -33.65
CA PHE A 255 19.13 -20.33 -34.21
C PHE A 255 20.26 -21.21 -33.64
N SER A 256 19.97 -22.47 -33.32
CA SER A 256 20.95 -23.48 -32.85
C SER A 256 21.40 -24.43 -33.97
N ALA A 257 22.50 -25.18 -33.76
CA ALA A 257 23.05 -26.11 -34.77
C ALA A 257 22.14 -27.31 -35.09
N GLU A 258 21.29 -27.70 -34.14
CA GLU A 258 20.35 -28.83 -34.27
C GLU A 258 19.23 -28.56 -35.28
N ALA A 259 18.97 -27.29 -35.60
CA ALA A 259 17.97 -26.87 -36.58
C ALA A 259 18.33 -27.28 -38.04
N PHE A 260 19.44 -27.98 -38.30
CA PHE A 260 20.04 -28.22 -39.63
C PHE A 260 20.54 -29.66 -39.97
N SER A 261 20.04 -30.77 -39.39
CA SER A 261 20.58 -32.15 -39.61
C SER A 261 19.98 -32.96 -40.83
N VAL A 262 20.78 -33.85 -41.48
CA VAL A 262 20.52 -34.50 -42.82
C VAL A 262 19.89 -35.93 -42.76
N GLN A 263 18.99 -36.28 -43.72
CA GLN A 263 18.28 -37.58 -43.86
C GLN A 263 18.83 -38.51 -45.00
N VAL A 264 18.72 -39.85 -44.87
CA VAL A 264 19.26 -40.91 -45.78
C VAL A 264 18.13 -41.66 -46.55
N PRO A 265 18.15 -41.76 -47.89
CA PRO A 265 17.09 -42.41 -48.67
C PRO A 265 17.15 -43.96 -48.73
N VAL A 266 15.98 -44.62 -48.67
CA VAL A 266 15.74 -46.08 -48.79
C VAL A 266 14.70 -46.35 -49.89
N TYR A 267 14.96 -47.32 -50.78
CA TYR A 267 14.14 -47.60 -51.98
C TYR A 267 13.45 -48.98 -51.94
N GLY A 268 12.24 -49.13 -52.49
CA GLY A 268 11.54 -50.43 -52.60
C GLY A 268 10.33 -50.45 -53.55
N VAL A 269 9.68 -51.62 -53.71
CA VAL A 269 8.48 -51.79 -54.57
C VAL A 269 7.41 -52.62 -53.85
N VAL A 270 6.13 -52.25 -54.03
CA VAL A 270 4.98 -52.93 -53.42
C VAL A 270 4.15 -53.66 -54.47
N THR A 271 4.10 -54.99 -54.40
CA THR A 271 3.30 -55.83 -55.31
C THR A 271 2.02 -56.33 -54.63
N SER A 272 0.90 -56.33 -55.37
CA SER A 272 -0.38 -56.89 -54.91
C SER A 272 -0.73 -58.15 -55.69
N THR A 273 -1.11 -59.22 -54.99
CA THR A 273 -1.66 -60.45 -55.59
C THR A 273 -3.15 -60.51 -55.30
N GLY A 274 -4.00 -60.28 -56.31
CA GLY A 274 -5.47 -60.35 -56.20
C GLY A 274 -6.21 -59.31 -57.04
N SER A 275 -7.54 -59.48 -57.21
CA SER A 275 -8.41 -58.63 -58.06
C SER A 275 -8.94 -57.35 -57.38
N LEU A 276 -8.32 -56.92 -56.28
CA LEU A 276 -8.72 -55.69 -55.57
C LEU A 276 -8.01 -54.47 -56.16
N SER A 277 -8.75 -53.37 -56.32
CA SER A 277 -8.23 -52.07 -56.76
C SER A 277 -7.89 -51.21 -55.54
N PHE A 278 -6.63 -50.80 -55.41
CA PHE A 278 -6.19 -49.96 -54.29
C PHE A 278 -6.23 -48.48 -54.70
N THR A 279 -6.85 -47.64 -53.88
CA THR A 279 -6.96 -46.19 -54.12
C THR A 279 -5.69 -45.42 -53.74
N SER A 280 -4.94 -45.87 -52.73
CA SER A 280 -3.61 -45.35 -52.42
C SER A 280 -2.79 -46.39 -51.64
N LYS A 281 -1.47 -46.27 -51.71
CA LYS A 281 -0.50 -47.08 -50.96
C LYS A 281 0.55 -46.16 -50.36
N THR A 282 0.86 -46.32 -49.09
CA THR A 282 1.89 -45.56 -48.38
C THR A 282 2.81 -46.49 -47.61
N VAL A 283 4.10 -46.15 -47.55
CA VAL A 283 5.09 -46.85 -46.74
C VAL A 283 5.62 -45.87 -45.70
N GLU A 284 5.70 -46.32 -44.46
CA GLU A 284 6.10 -45.52 -43.31
C GLU A 284 7.25 -46.22 -42.58
N ALA A 285 8.18 -45.42 -42.06
CA ALA A 285 9.36 -45.86 -41.33
C ALA A 285 9.23 -45.55 -39.82
N PHE A 286 9.57 -46.50 -38.95
CA PHE A 286 9.50 -46.36 -37.49
C PHE A 286 10.79 -46.80 -36.81
N SER A 287 11.10 -46.19 -35.65
CA SER A 287 12.27 -46.59 -34.86
C SER A 287 12.05 -47.94 -34.16
N GLU A 288 13.13 -48.58 -33.72
CA GLU A 288 13.06 -49.84 -32.95
C GLU A 288 12.28 -49.72 -31.63
N ALA A 289 12.32 -48.54 -30.99
CA ALA A 289 11.57 -48.27 -29.77
C ALA A 289 10.05 -48.24 -30.02
N ASP A 290 9.64 -47.58 -31.11
CA ASP A 290 8.23 -47.44 -31.48
C ASP A 290 7.62 -48.78 -31.93
N TYR A 291 8.40 -49.59 -32.66
CA TYR A 291 8.00 -50.93 -33.07
C TYR A 291 7.82 -51.89 -31.89
N THR A 292 8.76 -51.92 -30.95
CA THR A 292 8.72 -52.84 -29.79
C THR A 292 7.62 -52.46 -28.78
N ALA A 293 7.28 -51.18 -28.66
CA ALA A 293 6.16 -50.71 -27.84
C ALA A 293 4.78 -50.84 -28.52
N ARG A 294 4.71 -51.29 -29.79
CA ARG A 294 3.51 -51.26 -30.66
C ARG A 294 2.85 -49.88 -30.80
N ASN A 295 3.54 -48.80 -30.46
CA ASN A 295 3.01 -47.43 -30.55
C ASN A 295 3.56 -46.76 -31.80
N PHE A 296 2.76 -46.72 -32.87
CA PHE A 296 3.14 -46.17 -34.18
C PHE A 296 2.67 -44.71 -34.37
N ASN A 297 2.64 -43.92 -33.29
CA ASN A 297 2.00 -42.61 -33.28
C ASN A 297 2.82 -41.51 -33.99
N ALA A 298 4.11 -41.74 -34.23
CA ALA A 298 4.97 -40.79 -34.93
C ALA A 298 5.92 -41.53 -35.89
N PRO A 299 5.58 -41.65 -37.19
CA PRO A 299 6.52 -42.18 -38.17
C PRO A 299 7.75 -41.26 -38.30
N LEU A 300 8.93 -41.86 -38.44
CA LEU A 300 10.17 -41.15 -38.73
C LEU A 300 10.12 -40.50 -40.11
N ASP A 301 9.50 -41.18 -41.08
CA ASP A 301 9.23 -40.68 -42.43
C ASP A 301 8.11 -41.48 -43.12
N VAL A 302 7.48 -40.90 -44.16
CA VAL A 302 6.34 -41.46 -44.91
C VAL A 302 6.47 -41.16 -46.40
N SER A 303 6.20 -42.15 -47.27
CA SER A 303 6.04 -41.88 -48.71
C SER A 303 4.93 -42.66 -49.40
N VAL A 304 4.47 -42.12 -50.53
CA VAL A 304 3.39 -42.67 -51.36
C VAL A 304 4.00 -43.54 -52.46
N VAL A 305 3.43 -44.73 -52.71
CA VAL A 305 3.95 -45.70 -53.68
C VAL A 305 3.26 -45.54 -55.02
N ASP A 306 4.04 -45.43 -56.10
CA ASP A 306 3.54 -45.46 -57.48
C ASP A 306 3.86 -46.79 -58.19
N ALA A 307 3.59 -46.88 -59.50
CA ALA A 307 3.86 -48.08 -60.28
C ALA A 307 5.37 -48.38 -60.44
N GLN A 308 6.24 -47.44 -60.11
CA GLN A 308 7.69 -47.50 -60.27
C GLN A 308 8.43 -47.74 -58.92
N GLY A 309 7.83 -47.48 -57.76
CA GLY A 309 8.38 -47.82 -56.44
C GLY A 309 8.08 -46.81 -55.33
N TYR A 310 8.84 -46.85 -54.23
CA TYR A 310 8.81 -45.86 -53.14
C TYR A 310 10.21 -45.49 -52.64
N VAL A 311 10.34 -44.28 -52.08
CA VAL A 311 11.58 -43.74 -51.46
C VAL A 311 11.27 -43.17 -50.07
N LEU A 312 12.08 -43.47 -49.07
CA LEU A 312 11.95 -42.98 -47.68
C LEU A 312 13.26 -42.39 -47.16
N PHE A 313 13.24 -41.20 -46.58
CA PHE A 313 14.39 -40.46 -46.04
C PHE A 313 14.45 -40.55 -44.52
N ILE A 314 15.40 -41.32 -44.00
CA ILE A 314 15.50 -41.65 -42.57
C ILE A 314 16.64 -40.85 -41.92
N PRO A 315 16.46 -40.26 -40.73
CA PRO A 315 17.55 -39.63 -40.00
C PRO A 315 18.71 -40.58 -39.72
N ALA A 316 19.96 -40.15 -40.01
CA ALA A 316 21.16 -40.98 -39.85
C ALA A 316 21.46 -41.38 -38.39
N THR A 317 20.77 -40.76 -37.42
CA THR A 317 20.90 -41.00 -35.98
C THR A 317 20.13 -42.24 -35.49
N VAL A 318 19.27 -42.86 -36.32
CA VAL A 318 18.48 -44.04 -35.95
C VAL A 318 19.13 -45.32 -36.49
N PRO A 319 19.64 -46.23 -35.64
CA PRO A 319 20.44 -47.37 -36.09
C PRO A 319 19.63 -48.49 -36.76
N LYS A 320 18.36 -48.67 -36.37
CA LYS A 320 17.44 -49.65 -36.97
C LYS A 320 16.06 -49.06 -37.18
N VAL A 321 15.46 -49.38 -38.33
CA VAL A 321 14.13 -48.93 -38.71
C VAL A 321 13.26 -50.09 -39.19
N TYR A 322 11.98 -50.06 -38.82
CA TYR A 322 10.96 -51.03 -39.24
C TYR A 322 9.97 -50.36 -40.20
N LEU A 323 9.48 -51.12 -41.19
CA LEU A 323 8.56 -50.60 -42.19
C LEU A 323 7.13 -51.05 -41.93
N ARG A 324 6.20 -50.12 -42.08
CA ARG A 324 4.75 -50.38 -42.16
C ARG A 324 4.26 -50.01 -43.56
N LEU A 325 3.58 -50.94 -44.21
CA LEU A 325 2.86 -50.67 -45.45
C LEU A 325 1.39 -50.44 -45.12
N THR A 326 0.85 -49.33 -45.59
CA THR A 326 -0.55 -48.96 -45.45
C THR A 326 -1.19 -48.85 -46.84
N ALA A 327 -2.36 -49.45 -47.04
CA ALA A 327 -3.09 -49.39 -48.31
C ALA A 327 -4.56 -49.04 -48.06
N LEU A 328 -5.11 -48.18 -48.91
CA LEU A 328 -6.51 -47.75 -48.84
C LEU A 328 -7.34 -48.52 -49.87
N VAL A 329 -8.32 -49.29 -49.39
CA VAL A 329 -9.36 -49.93 -50.22
C VAL A 329 -10.70 -49.32 -49.81
N ASP A 330 -11.41 -48.69 -50.75
CA ASP A 330 -12.71 -48.03 -50.51
C ASP A 330 -12.73 -47.16 -49.23
N SER A 331 -11.72 -46.30 -49.09
CA SER A 331 -11.54 -45.37 -47.94
C SER A 331 -11.22 -46.02 -46.59
N LYS A 332 -10.83 -47.31 -46.54
CA LYS A 332 -10.40 -48.01 -45.31
C LYS A 332 -8.93 -48.41 -45.36
N ILE A 333 -8.23 -48.12 -44.26
CA ILE A 333 -6.78 -48.30 -44.08
C ILE A 333 -6.51 -49.75 -43.69
N ILE A 334 -5.77 -50.48 -44.52
CA ILE A 334 -5.16 -51.77 -44.20
C ILE A 334 -3.68 -51.52 -43.93
N TYR A 335 -3.14 -51.94 -42.79
CA TYR A 335 -1.71 -51.85 -42.52
C TYR A 335 -1.07 -53.22 -42.26
N LYS A 336 0.12 -53.44 -42.81
CA LYS A 336 0.96 -54.61 -42.53
C LYS A 336 2.34 -54.14 -42.10
N VAL A 337 2.74 -54.52 -40.89
CA VAL A 337 4.05 -54.20 -40.35
C VAL A 337 5.02 -55.34 -40.66
N TYR A 338 6.21 -55.03 -41.14
CA TYR A 338 7.23 -56.02 -41.46
C TYR A 338 8.26 -56.12 -40.34
N PRO A 339 8.49 -57.31 -39.76
CA PRO A 339 9.36 -57.50 -38.61
C PRO A 339 10.86 -57.44 -38.93
N ASP A 340 11.24 -57.39 -40.21
CA ASP A 340 12.65 -57.35 -40.62
C ASP A 340 13.20 -55.92 -40.51
N ALA A 341 14.12 -55.68 -39.56
CA ALA A 341 14.75 -54.38 -39.38
C ALA A 341 15.69 -54.01 -40.55
N LEU A 342 15.63 -52.74 -40.97
CA LEU A 342 16.61 -52.10 -41.87
C LEU A 342 17.68 -51.40 -41.03
N LEU A 343 18.95 -51.74 -41.26
CA LEU A 343 20.11 -51.09 -40.63
C LEU A 343 20.54 -49.88 -41.45
N VAL A 344 20.66 -48.71 -40.82
CA VAL A 344 21.05 -47.46 -41.48
C VAL A 344 22.58 -47.42 -41.67
N GLY A 345 23.04 -47.22 -42.92
CA GLY A 345 24.46 -47.14 -43.28
C GLY A 345 24.93 -48.07 -44.41
N ALA A 346 24.10 -49.00 -44.87
CA ALA A 346 24.36 -49.79 -46.08
C ALA A 346 23.27 -49.49 -47.11
N ALA A 347 23.64 -49.06 -48.31
CA ALA A 347 22.70 -48.93 -49.43
C ALA A 347 22.11 -50.32 -49.75
N ALA A 348 20.94 -50.62 -49.18
CA ALA A 348 20.24 -51.88 -49.40
C ALA A 348 19.37 -51.74 -50.66
N GLY A 349 19.54 -52.65 -51.62
CA GLY A 349 18.72 -52.71 -52.83
C GLY A 349 17.22 -52.92 -52.55
N PRO A 350 16.36 -52.81 -53.58
CA PRO A 350 14.90 -52.80 -53.44
C PRO A 350 14.36 -54.10 -52.80
N ARG A 351 13.48 -53.97 -51.80
CA ARG A 351 12.78 -55.10 -51.16
C ARG A 351 11.31 -55.19 -51.63
N ASN A 352 10.86 -56.41 -51.96
CA ASN A 352 9.46 -56.73 -52.33
C ASN A 352 8.72 -57.40 -51.17
N LYS A 353 7.49 -56.96 -50.84
CA LYS A 353 6.66 -57.57 -49.77
C LYS A 353 5.14 -57.60 -50.12
N PRO A 354 4.41 -58.74 -49.91
CA PRO A 354 2.97 -58.87 -50.23
C PRO A 354 1.98 -58.68 -49.04
N LEU A 355 0.70 -58.39 -49.32
CA LEU A 355 -0.45 -58.23 -48.38
C LEU A 355 -1.26 -59.56 -48.18
N PRO A 356 -2.03 -59.77 -47.07
CA PRO A 356 -2.77 -61.01 -46.73
C PRO A 356 -4.09 -61.25 -47.52
N ALA A 357 -4.69 -62.45 -47.41
CA ALA A 357 -5.52 -63.05 -48.47
C ALA A 357 -7.06 -63.20 -48.30
N ALA A 358 -7.74 -62.87 -47.19
CA ALA A 358 -9.22 -62.90 -47.16
C ALA A 358 -9.87 -62.01 -46.08
N ALA A 359 -10.76 -61.09 -46.48
CA ALA A 359 -11.53 -60.21 -45.60
C ALA A 359 -13.01 -60.62 -45.53
N TYR A 360 -13.64 -60.53 -44.36
CA TYR A 360 -15.05 -60.87 -44.14
C TYR A 360 -15.92 -59.61 -44.04
N GLY A 361 -17.11 -59.63 -44.64
CA GLY A 361 -17.97 -58.45 -44.72
C GLY A 361 -18.57 -58.03 -43.38
N ILE A 362 -18.61 -56.72 -43.12
CA ILE A 362 -19.28 -56.10 -41.98
C ILE A 362 -20.38 -55.21 -42.51
N THR A 363 -21.60 -55.45 -42.05
CA THR A 363 -22.77 -54.65 -42.38
C THR A 363 -23.26 -53.93 -41.12
N THR A 364 -23.78 -52.72 -41.27
CA THR A 364 -24.44 -52.00 -40.18
C THR A 364 -25.91 -51.87 -40.52
N ASN A 365 -26.80 -52.14 -39.56
CA ASN A 365 -28.19 -51.75 -39.73
C ASN A 365 -28.27 -50.24 -39.52
N THR A 366 -28.93 -49.52 -40.44
CA THR A 366 -29.19 -48.08 -40.34
C THR A 366 -30.23 -47.86 -39.24
N PRO A 367 -29.84 -47.41 -38.04
CA PRO A 367 -30.78 -47.11 -36.97
C PRO A 367 -31.58 -45.86 -37.31
N GLU A 368 -32.82 -45.77 -36.83
CA GLU A 368 -33.74 -44.66 -37.14
C GLU A 368 -33.34 -43.33 -36.46
N ASN A 369 -32.39 -43.34 -35.52
CA ASN A 369 -32.05 -42.21 -34.63
C ASN A 369 -30.54 -42.07 -34.34
N GLY A 370 -29.68 -42.46 -35.28
CA GLY A 370 -28.23 -42.34 -35.20
C GLY A 370 -27.51 -43.10 -36.30
N THR A 371 -26.20 -42.93 -36.40
CA THR A 371 -25.37 -43.60 -37.40
C THR A 371 -24.39 -44.58 -36.73
N ILE A 372 -24.23 -45.75 -37.35
CA ILE A 372 -23.21 -46.73 -36.96
C ILE A 372 -22.17 -46.74 -38.08
N THR A 373 -20.95 -46.35 -37.74
CA THR A 373 -19.80 -46.37 -38.65
C THR A 373 -18.87 -47.50 -38.24
N ALA A 374 -18.69 -48.45 -39.15
CA ALA A 374 -17.75 -49.55 -39.02
C ALA A 374 -17.01 -49.82 -40.34
N PRO A 375 -15.86 -50.52 -40.32
CA PRO A 375 -15.25 -51.08 -41.52
C PRO A 375 -16.25 -51.91 -42.32
N SER A 376 -16.11 -52.01 -43.65
CA SER A 376 -17.06 -52.72 -44.55
C SER A 376 -16.63 -54.17 -44.73
N ALA A 377 -15.38 -54.44 -44.38
CA ALA A 377 -14.83 -55.74 -44.12
C ALA A 377 -13.66 -55.61 -43.15
N ALA A 378 -13.33 -56.68 -42.42
CA ALA A 378 -12.10 -56.80 -41.64
C ALA A 378 -11.56 -58.23 -41.76
N PHE A 379 -10.27 -58.43 -41.47
CA PHE A 379 -9.64 -59.75 -41.49
C PHE A 379 -9.95 -60.51 -40.19
N GLU A 380 -10.08 -61.84 -40.28
CA GLU A 380 -10.28 -62.69 -39.10
C GLU A 380 -9.19 -62.49 -38.05
N GLY A 381 -9.60 -62.25 -36.80
CA GLY A 381 -8.70 -61.98 -35.67
C GLY A 381 -8.29 -60.52 -35.49
N GLU A 382 -8.69 -59.59 -36.37
CA GLU A 382 -8.41 -58.16 -36.19
C GLU A 382 -9.42 -57.48 -35.26
N PRO A 383 -8.99 -56.55 -34.38
CA PRO A 383 -9.88 -55.72 -33.61
C PRO A 383 -10.59 -54.71 -34.53
N VAL A 384 -11.91 -54.74 -34.53
CA VAL A 384 -12.79 -53.82 -35.25
C VAL A 384 -13.32 -52.79 -34.26
N ALA A 385 -13.06 -51.52 -34.53
CA ALA A 385 -13.67 -50.41 -33.83
C ALA A 385 -14.99 -50.00 -34.52
N VAL A 386 -16.01 -49.76 -33.72
CA VAL A 386 -17.33 -49.30 -34.15
C VAL A 386 -17.57 -47.94 -33.52
N THR A 387 -17.77 -46.94 -34.37
CA THR A 387 -18.20 -45.62 -33.92
C THR A 387 -19.70 -45.53 -34.05
N VAL A 388 -20.36 -45.13 -32.97
CA VAL A 388 -21.80 -44.86 -32.97
C VAL A 388 -22.01 -43.39 -32.69
N GLU A 389 -22.66 -42.71 -33.61
CA GLU A 389 -22.93 -41.28 -33.52
C GLU A 389 -24.46 -41.07 -33.51
N PRO A 390 -25.06 -40.83 -32.33
CA PRO A 390 -26.49 -40.54 -32.24
C PRO A 390 -26.88 -39.32 -33.04
N ASP A 391 -28.11 -39.30 -33.56
CA ASP A 391 -28.67 -38.08 -34.13
C ASP A 391 -28.82 -37.00 -33.04
N PRO A 392 -28.87 -35.70 -33.39
CA PRO A 392 -29.11 -34.63 -32.44
C PRO A 392 -30.34 -34.91 -31.58
N ASN A 393 -30.18 -34.86 -30.25
CA ASN A 393 -31.18 -35.18 -29.22
C ASN A 393 -31.43 -36.67 -28.93
N TYR A 394 -30.54 -37.56 -29.36
CA TYR A 394 -30.54 -38.97 -28.99
C TYR A 394 -29.21 -39.38 -28.36
N LEU A 395 -29.24 -40.45 -27.55
CA LEU A 395 -28.07 -41.06 -26.92
C LEU A 395 -28.17 -42.58 -27.06
N LEU A 396 -27.02 -43.25 -27.10
CA LEU A 396 -26.97 -44.70 -27.11
C LEU A 396 -27.55 -45.26 -25.81
N GLN A 397 -28.48 -46.20 -25.91
CA GLN A 397 -28.96 -46.95 -24.75
C GLN A 397 -27.83 -47.85 -24.25
N GLY A 398 -27.50 -47.77 -22.95
CA GLY A 398 -26.47 -48.61 -22.35
C GLY A 398 -26.70 -50.10 -22.61
N GLY A 399 -25.68 -50.79 -23.12
CA GLY A 399 -25.72 -52.23 -23.41
C GLY A 399 -26.41 -52.64 -24.71
N SER A 400 -26.72 -51.71 -25.62
CA SER A 400 -27.50 -51.99 -26.84
C SER A 400 -26.69 -52.28 -28.12
N LEU A 401 -25.36 -52.18 -28.09
CA LEU A 401 -24.47 -52.50 -29.22
C LEU A 401 -24.26 -54.02 -29.33
N THR A 402 -24.71 -54.62 -30.44
CA THR A 402 -24.56 -56.06 -30.67
C THR A 402 -24.15 -56.41 -32.11
N TYR A 403 -23.39 -57.50 -32.29
CA TYR A 403 -23.20 -58.19 -33.58
C TYR A 403 -23.62 -59.65 -33.44
N ASN A 404 -24.42 -60.18 -34.38
CA ASN A 404 -24.98 -61.54 -34.30
C ASN A 404 -25.51 -61.89 -32.87
N SER A 405 -26.21 -60.96 -32.23
CA SER A 405 -26.72 -61.05 -30.83
C SER A 405 -25.69 -61.05 -29.68
N THR A 406 -24.41 -60.82 -29.96
CA THR A 406 -23.35 -60.68 -28.93
C THR A 406 -23.15 -59.21 -28.57
N ALA A 407 -23.26 -58.86 -27.28
CA ALA A 407 -23.08 -57.47 -26.81
C ALA A 407 -21.60 -57.07 -26.72
N PHE A 408 -21.31 -55.82 -27.09
CA PHE A 408 -19.98 -55.21 -26.99
C PHE A 408 -20.09 -53.70 -26.72
N THR A 409 -18.98 -53.04 -26.42
CA THR A 409 -18.97 -51.60 -26.08
C THR A 409 -18.69 -50.71 -27.29
N ASP A 410 -17.55 -50.88 -27.92
CA ASP A 410 -16.98 -49.98 -28.94
C ASP A 410 -15.96 -50.70 -29.83
N THR A 411 -15.39 -51.80 -29.36
CA THR A 411 -14.48 -52.67 -30.12
C THR A 411 -14.84 -54.14 -29.95
N PHE A 412 -14.62 -54.95 -30.99
CA PHE A 412 -14.74 -56.42 -30.94
C PHE A 412 -13.72 -57.07 -31.89
N THR A 413 -13.40 -58.35 -31.71
CA THR A 413 -12.49 -59.08 -32.62
C THR A 413 -13.26 -59.69 -33.78
N MET A 414 -12.84 -59.42 -35.02
CA MET A 414 -13.53 -59.90 -36.22
C MET A 414 -13.55 -61.43 -36.28
N PRO A 415 -14.74 -62.06 -36.33
CA PRO A 415 -14.84 -63.49 -36.50
C PRO A 415 -14.52 -63.90 -37.96
N GLY A 416 -14.24 -65.18 -38.19
CA GLY A 416 -14.03 -65.76 -39.54
C GLY A 416 -15.31 -65.85 -40.39
N GLU A 417 -16.22 -64.90 -40.27
CA GLU A 417 -17.51 -64.86 -40.98
C GLU A 417 -18.02 -63.41 -41.13
N ALA A 418 -19.01 -63.21 -42.00
CA ALA A 418 -19.64 -61.90 -42.17
C ALA A 418 -20.59 -61.59 -41.00
N ILE A 419 -20.66 -60.31 -40.60
CA ILE A 419 -21.43 -59.88 -39.42
C ILE A 419 -22.33 -58.68 -39.71
N THR A 420 -23.36 -58.50 -38.87
CA THR A 420 -24.21 -57.30 -38.85
C THR A 420 -24.21 -56.64 -37.48
N ILE A 421 -23.89 -55.34 -37.42
CA ILE A 421 -23.87 -54.55 -36.19
C ILE A 421 -25.20 -53.80 -36.02
N THR A 422 -25.74 -53.79 -34.79
CA THR A 422 -26.97 -53.09 -34.41
C THR A 422 -26.78 -52.26 -33.14
N ALA A 423 -27.54 -51.17 -32.99
CA ALA A 423 -27.56 -50.29 -31.81
C ALA A 423 -28.98 -49.75 -31.56
N THR A 424 -29.31 -49.42 -30.30
CA THR A 424 -30.58 -48.80 -29.92
C THR A 424 -30.35 -47.43 -29.30
N PHE A 425 -31.14 -46.44 -29.72
CA PHE A 425 -31.00 -45.05 -29.28
C PHE A 425 -32.23 -44.61 -28.48
N LEU A 426 -32.00 -43.82 -27.44
CA LEU A 426 -33.04 -43.18 -26.62
C LEU A 426 -32.97 -41.67 -26.80
N SER A 427 -34.11 -40.99 -26.75
CA SER A 427 -34.12 -39.53 -26.73
C SER A 427 -33.39 -39.01 -25.48
N SER A 428 -32.49 -38.05 -25.67
CA SER A 428 -31.78 -37.36 -24.58
C SER A 428 -32.70 -36.46 -23.75
N SER A 429 -33.89 -36.11 -24.28
CA SER A 429 -34.86 -35.18 -23.68
C SER A 429 -35.48 -35.62 -22.32
N GLY A 430 -35.10 -36.79 -21.81
CA GLY A 430 -35.53 -37.29 -20.49
C GLY A 430 -34.40 -37.78 -19.58
N MET A 431 -33.16 -37.84 -20.04
CA MET A 431 -32.06 -38.51 -19.35
C MET A 431 -31.34 -37.57 -18.37
N ALA A 432 -30.86 -38.10 -17.24
CA ALA A 432 -30.20 -37.30 -16.21
C ALA A 432 -28.69 -37.20 -16.43
N ALA A 433 -28.05 -38.31 -16.81
CA ALA A 433 -26.61 -38.38 -16.99
C ALA A 433 -26.24 -39.39 -18.08
N SER A 434 -25.02 -39.30 -18.60
CA SER A 434 -24.41 -40.34 -19.41
C SER A 434 -23.06 -40.76 -18.86
N VAL A 435 -22.70 -42.03 -19.08
CA VAL A 435 -21.37 -42.58 -18.74
C VAL A 435 -20.80 -43.17 -20.03
N ASN A 436 -19.70 -42.62 -20.54
CA ASN A 436 -19.10 -43.02 -21.82
C ASN A 436 -20.13 -43.17 -22.96
N GLY A 437 -21.09 -42.23 -23.05
CA GLY A 437 -22.13 -42.23 -24.10
C GLY A 437 -23.38 -43.06 -23.80
N ALA A 438 -23.39 -43.91 -22.78
CA ALA A 438 -24.59 -44.62 -22.32
C ALA A 438 -25.47 -43.74 -21.45
N ALA A 439 -26.75 -43.56 -21.80
CA ALA A 439 -27.67 -42.71 -21.06
C ALA A 439 -28.32 -43.40 -19.85
N TYR A 440 -28.47 -42.66 -18.76
CA TYR A 440 -29.13 -43.05 -17.51
C TYR A 440 -30.23 -42.05 -17.14
N ASP A 441 -31.36 -42.56 -16.68
CA ASP A 441 -32.54 -41.77 -16.28
C ASP A 441 -32.37 -41.05 -14.93
N THR A 442 -31.47 -41.51 -14.06
CA THR A 442 -31.07 -40.80 -12.83
C THR A 442 -29.55 -40.75 -12.67
N LEU A 443 -29.05 -39.71 -11.98
CA LEU A 443 -27.62 -39.58 -11.67
C LEU A 443 -27.13 -40.74 -10.78
N SER A 444 -27.94 -41.16 -9.80
CA SER A 444 -27.61 -42.29 -8.92
C SER A 444 -27.39 -43.58 -9.71
N LYS A 445 -28.23 -43.89 -10.72
CA LYS A 445 -28.05 -45.09 -11.56
C LYS A 445 -26.78 -45.06 -12.40
N ALA A 446 -26.33 -43.88 -12.84
CA ALA A 446 -25.06 -43.73 -13.55
C ALA A 446 -23.86 -44.08 -12.65
N PHE A 447 -23.84 -43.61 -11.40
CA PHE A 447 -22.81 -43.94 -10.42
C PHE A 447 -22.86 -45.41 -9.99
N ASP A 448 -24.05 -45.96 -9.82
CA ASP A 448 -24.28 -47.38 -9.55
C ASP A 448 -23.66 -48.30 -10.61
N ALA A 449 -23.74 -47.91 -11.89
CA ALA A 449 -23.12 -48.65 -12.99
C ALA A 449 -21.59 -48.65 -12.89
N VAL A 450 -20.98 -47.54 -12.44
CA VAL A 450 -19.54 -47.45 -12.18
C VAL A 450 -19.14 -48.33 -10.98
N ASN A 451 -19.90 -48.30 -9.88
CA ASN A 451 -19.60 -49.10 -8.69
C ASN A 451 -19.70 -50.61 -8.96
N ARG A 452 -20.66 -51.04 -9.79
CA ARG A 452 -20.86 -52.45 -10.15
C ARG A 452 -19.92 -52.98 -11.26
N ALA A 453 -19.10 -52.12 -11.88
CA ALA A 453 -18.23 -52.53 -12.99
C ALA A 453 -17.13 -53.51 -12.54
N GLU A 454 -16.87 -54.57 -13.31
CA GLU A 454 -15.76 -55.49 -13.00
C GLU A 454 -14.39 -54.78 -13.05
N THR A 455 -13.47 -55.20 -12.18
CA THR A 455 -12.11 -54.65 -12.09
C THR A 455 -11.38 -54.80 -13.42
N GLY A 456 -10.91 -53.70 -14.01
CA GLY A 456 -10.27 -53.67 -15.33
C GLY A 456 -11.19 -53.29 -16.50
N SER A 457 -12.50 -53.12 -16.26
CA SER A 457 -13.44 -52.53 -17.22
C SER A 457 -13.16 -51.04 -17.45
N LEU A 458 -13.51 -50.53 -18.63
CA LEU A 458 -13.54 -49.09 -18.94
C LEU A 458 -14.39 -48.28 -17.95
N LEU A 459 -15.36 -48.94 -17.30
CA LEU A 459 -16.25 -48.35 -16.29
C LEU A 459 -15.69 -48.43 -14.86
N ALA A 460 -14.50 -49.02 -14.64
CA ALA A 460 -13.88 -49.05 -13.32
C ALA A 460 -13.09 -47.76 -13.01
N GLY A 461 -12.50 -47.14 -14.04
CA GLY A 461 -11.65 -45.95 -13.91
C GLY A 461 -10.34 -46.21 -13.16
N THR A 462 -9.36 -45.35 -13.36
CA THR A 462 -8.15 -45.28 -12.52
C THR A 462 -7.90 -43.84 -12.12
N GLN A 463 -7.00 -43.63 -11.16
CA GLN A 463 -6.64 -42.29 -10.71
C GLN A 463 -6.08 -41.40 -11.85
N SER A 464 -5.41 -42.00 -12.85
CA SER A 464 -4.88 -41.30 -14.02
C SER A 464 -5.88 -41.17 -15.18
N LYS A 465 -6.95 -41.97 -15.18
CA LYS A 465 -8.01 -41.98 -16.20
C LYS A 465 -9.36 -42.23 -15.52
N PRO A 466 -9.96 -41.20 -14.89
CA PRO A 466 -11.26 -41.35 -14.24
C PRO A 466 -12.35 -41.63 -15.27
N VAL A 467 -13.41 -42.33 -14.85
CA VAL A 467 -14.63 -42.49 -15.66
C VAL A 467 -15.33 -41.15 -15.75
N VAL A 468 -15.64 -40.69 -16.96
CA VAL A 468 -16.36 -39.44 -17.17
C VAL A 468 -17.87 -39.69 -17.13
N ILE A 469 -18.54 -39.06 -16.18
CA ILE A 469 -20.00 -38.97 -16.12
C ILE A 469 -20.39 -37.57 -16.57
N THR A 470 -21.19 -37.46 -17.62
CA THR A 470 -21.69 -36.18 -18.12
C THR A 470 -23.11 -35.97 -17.62
N LEU A 471 -23.32 -34.92 -16.84
CA LEU A 471 -24.63 -34.47 -16.44
C LEU A 471 -25.32 -33.81 -17.64
N LEU A 472 -26.55 -34.23 -17.94
CA LEU A 472 -27.28 -33.82 -19.15
C LEU A 472 -28.39 -32.80 -18.86
N LYS A 473 -28.87 -32.77 -17.62
CA LYS A 473 -29.87 -31.82 -17.08
C LYS A 473 -29.67 -31.66 -15.59
N ASN A 474 -30.35 -30.68 -14.98
CA ASN A 474 -30.36 -30.54 -13.52
C ASN A 474 -30.86 -31.84 -12.87
N ALA A 475 -30.22 -32.24 -11.77
CA ALA A 475 -30.56 -33.44 -11.05
C ALA A 475 -30.99 -33.10 -9.62
N ASP A 476 -32.16 -33.60 -9.23
CA ASP A 476 -32.68 -33.45 -7.87
C ASP A 476 -32.41 -34.72 -7.05
N ILE A 477 -31.80 -34.57 -5.88
CA ILE A 477 -31.57 -35.63 -4.90
C ILE A 477 -32.55 -35.41 -3.74
N GLY A 478 -33.59 -36.25 -3.66
CA GLY A 478 -34.72 -36.05 -2.73
C GLY A 478 -35.03 -37.23 -1.79
N ALA A 479 -34.25 -38.30 -1.81
CA ALA A 479 -34.40 -39.44 -0.90
C ALA A 479 -33.04 -40.06 -0.58
N ALA A 480 -32.85 -40.62 0.61
CA ALA A 480 -31.58 -41.22 1.05
C ALA A 480 -31.07 -42.31 0.10
N ALA A 481 -31.99 -43.05 -0.54
CA ALA A 481 -31.68 -44.05 -1.55
C ALA A 481 -31.05 -43.47 -2.84
N ASN A 482 -31.13 -42.15 -3.04
CA ASN A 482 -30.55 -41.45 -4.19
C ASN A 482 -29.22 -40.74 -3.85
N CYS A 483 -28.75 -40.81 -2.59
CA CYS A 483 -27.40 -40.39 -2.22
C CYS A 483 -26.37 -41.27 -2.93
N ILE A 484 -25.25 -40.69 -3.32
CA ILE A 484 -24.26 -41.34 -4.17
C ILE A 484 -23.05 -41.69 -3.33
N THR A 485 -22.76 -42.97 -3.18
CA THR A 485 -21.51 -43.46 -2.59
C THR A 485 -20.59 -43.92 -3.70
N LEU A 486 -19.33 -43.52 -3.64
CA LEU A 486 -18.28 -43.99 -4.54
C LEU A 486 -17.42 -45.02 -3.80
N ASP A 487 -17.44 -46.27 -4.28
CA ASP A 487 -16.77 -47.39 -3.60
C ASP A 487 -15.25 -47.36 -3.81
N THR A 488 -14.52 -48.03 -2.91
CA THR A 488 -13.06 -48.14 -2.96
C THR A 488 -12.57 -48.61 -4.34
N GLY A 489 -11.55 -47.95 -4.89
CA GLY A 489 -10.97 -48.26 -6.19
C GLY A 489 -11.70 -47.65 -7.38
N ARG A 490 -12.76 -46.86 -7.18
CA ARG A 490 -13.47 -46.15 -8.24
C ARG A 490 -13.02 -44.70 -8.36
N TYR A 491 -12.83 -44.24 -9.59
CA TYR A 491 -12.41 -42.87 -9.90
C TYR A 491 -13.34 -42.27 -10.95
N VAL A 492 -14.02 -41.19 -10.61
CA VAL A 492 -15.04 -40.55 -11.44
C VAL A 492 -14.75 -39.07 -11.63
N GLN A 493 -14.92 -38.58 -12.85
CA GLN A 493 -15.02 -37.16 -13.18
C GLN A 493 -16.44 -36.85 -13.62
N LEU A 494 -17.13 -36.00 -12.87
CA LEU A 494 -18.47 -35.55 -13.18
C LEU A 494 -18.41 -34.18 -13.86
N ILE A 495 -18.94 -34.06 -15.08
CA ILE A 495 -18.90 -32.84 -15.90
C ILE A 495 -20.30 -32.39 -16.30
N SER A 496 -20.45 -31.12 -16.70
CA SER A 496 -21.69 -30.57 -17.26
C SER A 496 -21.59 -30.53 -18.78
N ASN A 497 -22.65 -30.91 -19.51
CA ASN A 497 -22.73 -30.70 -20.96
C ASN A 497 -23.20 -29.30 -21.36
N ASN A 498 -23.54 -28.44 -20.38
CA ASN A 498 -24.10 -27.13 -20.62
C ASN A 498 -23.09 -26.04 -20.23
N SER A 499 -22.76 -25.18 -21.19
CA SER A 499 -21.89 -24.02 -20.98
C SER A 499 -22.48 -22.99 -20.01
N SER A 500 -23.81 -22.94 -19.88
CA SER A 500 -24.51 -22.13 -18.87
C SER A 500 -24.48 -22.74 -17.46
N GLY A 501 -23.99 -23.98 -17.36
CA GLY A 501 -23.90 -24.75 -16.14
C GLY A 501 -25.15 -25.57 -15.80
N LEU A 502 -24.93 -26.67 -15.10
CA LEU A 502 -25.99 -27.52 -14.54
C LEU A 502 -25.85 -27.65 -13.03
N THR A 503 -26.98 -27.91 -12.37
CA THR A 503 -27.08 -28.00 -10.91
C THR A 503 -27.53 -29.38 -10.47
N ILE A 504 -26.84 -29.92 -9.46
CA ILE A 504 -27.29 -31.06 -8.66
C ILE A 504 -27.80 -30.49 -7.34
N LYS A 505 -29.10 -30.61 -7.11
CA LYS A 505 -29.79 -29.94 -6.00
C LYS A 505 -30.31 -30.94 -4.99
N LEU A 506 -30.11 -30.65 -3.71
CA LEU A 506 -30.79 -31.34 -2.61
C LEU A 506 -32.21 -30.79 -2.47
N THR A 507 -33.22 -31.66 -2.46
CA THR A 507 -34.65 -31.25 -2.50
C THR A 507 -35.46 -31.63 -1.26
N THR A 508 -34.89 -32.40 -0.33
CA THR A 508 -35.54 -32.81 0.93
C THR A 508 -34.55 -32.73 2.09
N ASN A 509 -35.10 -32.82 3.32
CA ASN A 509 -34.33 -32.82 4.56
C ASN A 509 -33.94 -34.27 4.93
N ASP A 510 -32.89 -34.45 5.73
CA ASP A 510 -32.42 -35.75 6.24
C ASP A 510 -31.94 -36.77 5.18
N VAL A 511 -31.54 -36.28 4.01
CA VAL A 511 -30.72 -37.01 3.04
C VAL A 511 -29.27 -36.80 3.46
N GLY A 512 -28.48 -37.85 3.70
CA GLY A 512 -27.04 -37.72 3.97
C GLY A 512 -26.28 -36.99 2.85
N SER A 513 -24.95 -37.04 2.85
CA SER A 513 -24.17 -36.37 1.79
C SER A 513 -24.64 -36.73 0.38
N ILE A 514 -24.70 -35.75 -0.53
CA ILE A 514 -24.98 -36.01 -1.96
C ILE A 514 -23.94 -36.99 -2.48
N PHE A 515 -22.67 -36.75 -2.13
CA PHE A 515 -21.56 -37.63 -2.44
C PHE A 515 -20.83 -38.08 -1.18
N THR A 516 -20.65 -39.39 -1.03
CA THR A 516 -19.73 -40.00 -0.07
C THR A 516 -18.62 -40.71 -0.82
N VAL A 517 -17.37 -40.27 -0.66
CA VAL A 517 -16.20 -40.82 -1.36
C VAL A 517 -15.41 -41.69 -0.40
N ALA A 518 -15.47 -43.02 -0.58
CA ALA A 518 -14.80 -43.98 0.28
C ALA A 518 -13.27 -43.92 0.15
N THR A 519 -12.56 -44.47 1.14
CA THR A 519 -11.11 -44.59 1.12
C THR A 519 -10.63 -45.33 -0.13
N GLY A 520 -9.62 -44.79 -0.81
CA GLY A 520 -9.10 -45.33 -2.07
C GLY A 520 -10.00 -45.08 -3.30
N ALA A 521 -11.05 -44.28 -3.18
CA ALA A 521 -11.87 -43.78 -4.29
C ALA A 521 -11.54 -42.30 -4.60
N GLY A 522 -11.93 -41.82 -5.78
CA GLY A 522 -11.70 -40.44 -6.21
C GLY A 522 -12.86 -39.82 -6.97
N LEU A 523 -13.28 -38.63 -6.57
CA LEU A 523 -14.30 -37.84 -7.27
C LEU A 523 -13.70 -36.53 -7.77
N THR A 524 -13.86 -36.23 -9.06
CA THR A 524 -13.56 -34.93 -9.64
C THR A 524 -14.86 -34.26 -10.07
N LEU A 525 -15.10 -33.03 -9.62
CA LEU A 525 -16.25 -32.22 -9.99
C LEU A 525 -15.81 -31.16 -11.00
N GLY A 526 -16.42 -31.15 -12.17
CA GLY A 526 -16.13 -30.24 -13.27
C GLY A 526 -15.01 -30.70 -14.20
N ASP A 527 -14.91 -30.02 -15.34
CA ASP A 527 -13.87 -30.18 -16.36
C ASP A 527 -12.93 -28.96 -16.45
N GLY A 528 -13.18 -27.90 -15.68
CA GLY A 528 -12.46 -26.63 -15.77
C GLY A 528 -13.03 -25.68 -16.82
N ILE A 529 -14.07 -26.07 -17.55
CA ILE A 529 -14.65 -25.33 -18.69
C ILE A 529 -16.13 -25.03 -18.44
N ASN A 530 -16.94 -26.07 -18.25
CA ASN A 530 -18.39 -25.96 -18.06
C ASN A 530 -18.73 -25.89 -16.56
N PRO A 531 -19.50 -24.88 -16.12
CA PRO A 531 -19.86 -24.78 -14.71
C PRO A 531 -20.69 -25.98 -14.22
N LEU A 532 -20.41 -26.45 -13.01
CA LEU A 532 -21.17 -27.52 -12.36
C LEU A 532 -21.44 -27.11 -10.91
N THR A 533 -22.71 -27.04 -10.52
CA THR A 533 -23.10 -26.58 -9.18
C THR A 533 -23.65 -27.74 -8.35
N LEU A 534 -23.14 -27.93 -7.13
CA LEU A 534 -23.79 -28.69 -6.07
C LEU A 534 -24.51 -27.69 -5.16
N ASP A 535 -25.82 -27.81 -5.04
CA ASP A 535 -26.67 -26.86 -4.31
C ASP A 535 -27.46 -27.58 -3.20
N GLY A 536 -27.27 -27.14 -1.94
CA GLY A 536 -28.01 -27.66 -0.78
C GLY A 536 -29.44 -27.15 -0.62
N GLY A 537 -29.87 -26.20 -1.47
CA GLY A 537 -31.26 -25.76 -1.62
C GLY A 537 -31.71 -24.58 -0.77
N ALA A 538 -30.82 -23.89 -0.03
CA ALA A 538 -31.22 -22.78 0.86
C ALA A 538 -31.52 -21.45 0.11
N ALA A 539 -32.81 -21.13 -0.08
CA ALA A 539 -33.27 -19.81 -0.52
C ALA A 539 -34.17 -19.13 0.55
N SER A 540 -33.80 -17.92 1.00
CA SER A 540 -34.50 -16.86 1.79
C SER A 540 -35.37 -17.20 3.02
N THR A 541 -35.88 -18.42 3.17
CA THR A 541 -36.57 -18.95 4.36
C THR A 541 -36.02 -20.35 4.63
N PRO A 542 -35.53 -20.66 5.84
CA PRO A 542 -34.79 -21.90 6.11
C PRO A 542 -35.74 -23.10 6.07
N ILE A 543 -35.74 -23.85 4.97
CA ILE A 543 -36.55 -25.07 4.83
C ILE A 543 -35.67 -26.34 4.78
N CYS A 544 -34.37 -26.23 4.51
CA CYS A 544 -33.47 -27.40 4.45
C CYS A 544 -32.38 -27.36 5.53
N THR A 545 -32.43 -28.31 6.47
CA THR A 545 -31.35 -28.67 7.39
C THR A 545 -30.89 -30.09 7.05
N ASN A 546 -29.59 -30.29 6.83
CA ASN A 546 -28.97 -31.61 6.66
C ASN A 546 -28.20 -31.99 7.94
N THR A 547 -28.04 -33.29 8.19
CA THR A 547 -27.16 -33.86 9.21
C THR A 547 -25.70 -34.00 8.75
N ASP A 548 -25.45 -33.97 7.43
CA ASP A 548 -24.13 -34.12 6.81
C ASP A 548 -23.76 -32.98 5.84
N ALA A 549 -22.47 -32.89 5.51
CA ALA A 549 -21.96 -32.02 4.44
C ALA A 549 -22.51 -32.44 3.07
N LEU A 550 -22.52 -31.55 2.07
CA LEU A 550 -22.90 -31.96 0.69
C LEU A 550 -21.98 -33.05 0.15
N VAL A 551 -20.70 -32.98 0.48
CA VAL A 551 -19.71 -33.98 0.10
C VAL A 551 -18.92 -34.42 1.33
N THR A 552 -18.93 -35.72 1.61
CA THR A 552 -18.09 -36.34 2.65
C THR A 552 -17.00 -37.20 1.98
N VAL A 553 -15.74 -36.99 2.38
CA VAL A 553 -14.58 -37.57 1.71
C VAL A 553 -13.67 -38.27 2.71
N THR A 554 -13.47 -39.58 2.53
CA THR A 554 -12.36 -40.34 3.13
C THR A 554 -11.34 -40.82 2.09
N GLY A 555 -11.69 -40.73 0.80
CA GLY A 555 -10.80 -40.90 -0.36
C GLY A 555 -10.22 -39.57 -0.85
N SER A 556 -10.36 -39.29 -2.14
CA SER A 556 -9.88 -38.06 -2.78
C SER A 556 -11.01 -37.28 -3.46
N LEU A 557 -11.02 -35.95 -3.30
CA LEU A 557 -11.95 -35.05 -3.98
C LEU A 557 -11.17 -33.96 -4.72
N THR A 558 -11.51 -33.73 -5.98
CA THR A 558 -11.01 -32.59 -6.76
C THR A 558 -12.20 -31.73 -7.18
N ILE A 559 -12.19 -30.44 -6.87
CA ILE A 559 -13.17 -29.47 -7.36
C ILE A 559 -12.47 -28.58 -8.38
N LYS A 560 -12.74 -28.79 -9.66
CA LYS A 560 -12.12 -28.05 -10.77
C LYS A 560 -12.64 -26.61 -10.87
N ALA A 561 -11.88 -25.76 -11.58
CA ALA A 561 -12.31 -24.41 -11.93
C ALA A 561 -13.73 -24.42 -12.52
N GLY A 562 -14.57 -23.45 -12.13
CA GLY A 562 -15.97 -23.37 -12.55
C GLY A 562 -16.94 -24.30 -11.82
N ALA A 563 -16.48 -25.30 -11.07
CA ALA A 563 -17.34 -26.08 -10.18
C ALA A 563 -17.64 -25.32 -8.88
N ILE A 564 -18.89 -25.37 -8.42
CA ILE A 564 -19.41 -24.59 -7.30
C ILE A 564 -20.08 -25.52 -6.28
N VAL A 565 -19.75 -25.38 -5.00
CA VAL A 565 -20.46 -26.05 -3.89
C VAL A 565 -21.13 -24.98 -3.02
N GLN A 566 -22.46 -25.00 -2.93
CA GLN A 566 -23.20 -23.90 -2.32
C GLN A 566 -24.48 -24.27 -1.57
N ASN A 567 -24.97 -23.29 -0.79
CA ASN A 567 -26.31 -23.25 -0.21
C ASN A 567 -26.68 -24.43 0.70
N ASN A 568 -25.71 -25.12 1.31
CA ASN A 568 -26.01 -26.13 2.33
C ASN A 568 -25.99 -25.57 3.74
N ARG A 569 -26.98 -25.98 4.54
CA ARG A 569 -27.03 -25.66 5.97
C ARG A 569 -27.01 -26.97 6.76
N ASN A 570 -25.84 -27.31 7.27
CA ASN A 570 -25.62 -28.46 8.13
C ASN A 570 -25.76 -28.02 9.59
N THR A 571 -26.86 -28.35 10.25
CA THR A 571 -27.08 -27.99 11.66
C THR A 571 -27.84 -29.11 12.32
N THR A 572 -27.40 -29.56 13.50
CA THR A 572 -28.16 -30.56 14.28
C THR A 572 -28.56 -30.00 15.64
N ALA A 573 -29.66 -30.53 16.21
CA ALA A 573 -30.14 -30.09 17.52
C ALA A 573 -29.41 -30.75 18.71
N THR A 574 -28.61 -31.80 18.49
CA THR A 574 -28.11 -32.69 19.55
C THR A 574 -26.61 -33.02 19.48
N THR A 575 -25.93 -32.74 18.36
CA THR A 575 -24.49 -32.97 18.13
C THR A 575 -23.89 -31.84 17.30
N SER A 576 -22.57 -31.65 17.32
CA SER A 576 -21.94 -30.62 16.48
C SER A 576 -22.01 -31.02 14.99
N ALA A 577 -22.56 -30.16 14.15
CA ALA A 577 -22.55 -30.31 12.70
C ALA A 577 -21.18 -29.92 12.11
N TYR A 578 -20.61 -30.79 11.28
CA TYR A 578 -19.28 -30.61 10.70
C TYR A 578 -19.32 -30.55 9.17
N GLY A 579 -18.83 -29.45 8.60
CA GLY A 579 -18.77 -29.27 7.15
C GLY A 579 -20.12 -28.90 6.56
N GLY A 580 -20.30 -27.65 6.12
CA GLY A 580 -21.49 -27.26 5.36
C GLY A 580 -21.35 -27.70 3.90
N GLY A 581 -20.30 -27.25 3.21
CA GLY A 581 -20.03 -27.69 1.84
C GLY A 581 -19.38 -29.07 1.79
N VAL A 582 -18.17 -29.18 2.34
CA VAL A 582 -17.33 -30.39 2.26
C VAL A 582 -16.80 -30.79 3.63
N ARG A 583 -16.81 -32.08 3.94
CA ARG A 583 -16.15 -32.66 5.10
C ARG A 583 -15.09 -33.68 4.65
N VAL A 584 -13.82 -33.42 4.98
CA VAL A 584 -12.70 -34.32 4.68
C VAL A 584 -12.29 -35.03 5.97
N ASN A 585 -12.40 -36.36 5.99
CA ASN A 585 -12.24 -37.20 7.17
C ASN A 585 -10.99 -38.08 7.09
N GLY A 586 -10.35 -38.32 8.24
CA GLY A 586 -9.20 -39.21 8.35
C GLY A 586 -8.07 -38.84 7.39
N THR A 587 -7.58 -39.79 6.60
CA THR A 587 -6.52 -39.58 5.59
C THR A 587 -7.02 -39.04 4.25
N GLY A 588 -8.26 -38.54 4.20
CA GLY A 588 -8.84 -38.01 2.97
C GLY A 588 -8.08 -36.79 2.45
N THR A 589 -8.09 -36.62 1.13
CA THR A 589 -7.45 -35.48 0.46
C THR A 589 -8.44 -34.70 -0.39
N MET A 590 -8.26 -33.39 -0.42
CA MET A 590 -9.05 -32.49 -1.25
C MET A 590 -8.14 -31.58 -2.07
N LEU A 591 -8.39 -31.45 -3.36
CA LEU A 591 -7.81 -30.44 -4.24
C LEU A 591 -8.90 -29.44 -4.66
N LEU A 592 -8.70 -28.16 -4.37
CA LEU A 592 -9.63 -27.09 -4.69
C LEU A 592 -9.03 -26.15 -5.76
N GLU A 593 -9.74 -26.04 -6.88
CA GLU A 593 -9.55 -25.05 -7.96
C GLU A 593 -10.84 -24.24 -8.22
N GLY A 594 -12.00 -24.72 -7.73
CA GLY A 594 -13.32 -24.10 -7.90
C GLY A 594 -13.80 -23.27 -6.71
N THR A 595 -15.12 -23.10 -6.59
CA THR A 595 -15.75 -22.16 -5.63
C THR A 595 -16.57 -22.87 -4.55
N ILE A 596 -16.47 -22.40 -3.31
CA ILE A 596 -17.33 -22.80 -2.18
C ILE A 596 -17.95 -21.53 -1.59
N LYS A 597 -19.29 -21.45 -1.55
CA LYS A 597 -19.99 -20.25 -1.09
C LYS A 597 -21.36 -20.55 -0.45
N GLN A 598 -21.85 -19.69 0.43
CA GLN A 598 -23.18 -19.76 1.03
C GLN A 598 -23.52 -21.07 1.77
N ASN A 599 -22.52 -21.87 2.16
CA ASN A 599 -22.72 -23.02 3.03
C ASN A 599 -22.59 -22.60 4.52
N SER A 600 -23.18 -23.36 5.44
CA SER A 600 -23.12 -23.07 6.89
C SER A 600 -23.12 -24.35 7.71
N SER A 601 -22.39 -24.34 8.83
CA SER A 601 -22.26 -25.44 9.80
C SER A 601 -21.84 -24.89 11.16
N ASP A 602 -21.98 -25.68 12.23
CA ASP A 602 -21.47 -25.29 13.56
C ASP A 602 -19.93 -25.10 13.53
N SER A 603 -19.25 -25.98 12.78
CA SER A 603 -17.83 -25.88 12.46
C SER A 603 -17.58 -26.20 10.98
N GLY A 604 -16.97 -25.27 10.26
CA GLY A 604 -16.53 -25.49 8.88
C GLY A 604 -17.66 -25.29 7.88
N GLY A 605 -18.33 -24.13 7.93
CA GLY A 605 -19.40 -23.79 7.01
C GLY A 605 -19.05 -24.06 5.56
N GLY A 606 -17.84 -23.72 5.11
CA GLY A 606 -17.34 -24.13 3.79
C GLY A 606 -16.77 -25.55 3.79
N ILE A 607 -15.62 -25.71 4.44
CA ILE A 607 -14.86 -26.97 4.49
C ILE A 607 -14.56 -27.31 5.96
N TYR A 608 -14.70 -28.58 6.32
CA TYR A 608 -14.20 -29.12 7.59
C TYR A 608 -13.10 -30.15 7.31
N LEU A 609 -11.91 -29.94 7.90
CA LEU A 609 -10.76 -30.84 7.81
C LEU A 609 -10.55 -31.54 9.16
N ASP A 610 -10.73 -32.86 9.18
CA ASP A 610 -10.49 -33.72 10.35
C ASP A 610 -8.99 -34.01 10.57
N ALA A 611 -8.64 -34.61 11.69
CA ALA A 611 -7.27 -34.98 12.02
C ALA A 611 -6.64 -35.89 10.95
N GLY A 612 -5.51 -35.45 10.39
CA GLY A 612 -4.77 -36.17 9.35
C GLY A 612 -5.23 -35.92 7.91
N SER A 613 -6.28 -35.10 7.71
CA SER A 613 -6.77 -34.75 6.39
C SER A 613 -5.95 -33.63 5.76
N ALA A 614 -5.93 -33.57 4.43
CA ALA A 614 -5.17 -32.57 3.69
C ALA A 614 -6.04 -31.85 2.66
N LEU A 615 -5.92 -30.52 2.61
CA LEU A 615 -6.51 -29.67 1.59
C LEU A 615 -5.38 -29.00 0.80
N THR A 616 -5.40 -29.16 -0.52
CA THR A 616 -4.55 -28.39 -1.44
C THR A 616 -5.42 -27.37 -2.17
N ILE A 617 -4.98 -26.12 -2.21
CA ILE A 617 -5.66 -25.01 -2.90
C ILE A 617 -4.73 -24.47 -3.99
N GLN A 618 -5.26 -24.23 -5.19
CA GLN A 618 -4.50 -23.67 -6.31
C GLN A 618 -5.39 -22.99 -7.36
N GLY A 619 -4.79 -22.21 -8.25
CA GLY A 619 -5.48 -21.61 -9.40
C GLY A 619 -6.61 -20.67 -9.00
N SER A 620 -7.81 -20.90 -9.55
CA SER A 620 -9.00 -20.05 -9.34
C SER A 620 -9.80 -20.34 -8.07
N ALA A 621 -9.22 -21.08 -7.13
CA ALA A 621 -9.91 -21.49 -5.92
C ALA A 621 -10.47 -20.31 -5.12
N GLN A 622 -11.73 -20.42 -4.67
CA GLN A 622 -12.36 -19.43 -3.79
C GLN A 622 -13.25 -20.10 -2.75
N VAL A 623 -13.03 -19.76 -1.48
CA VAL A 623 -13.92 -20.03 -0.37
C VAL A 623 -14.39 -18.68 0.17
N PHE A 624 -15.67 -18.37 -0.01
CA PHE A 624 -16.22 -17.05 0.29
C PHE A 624 -16.17 -16.74 1.80
N SER A 625 -16.19 -15.46 2.17
CA SER A 625 -15.98 -15.04 3.55
C SER A 625 -17.02 -15.53 4.57
N ASN A 626 -18.22 -15.89 4.10
CA ASN A 626 -19.25 -16.54 4.90
C ASN A 626 -19.10 -18.07 4.97
N ASN A 627 -17.97 -18.61 4.50
CA ASN A 627 -17.63 -20.01 4.49
C ASN A 627 -16.25 -20.19 5.10
N GLU A 628 -16.18 -20.57 6.37
CA GLU A 628 -14.87 -20.88 6.94
C GLU A 628 -14.36 -22.27 6.50
N VAL A 629 -13.03 -22.36 6.41
CA VAL A 629 -12.28 -23.62 6.39
C VAL A 629 -11.87 -23.92 7.83
N TYR A 630 -12.48 -24.95 8.42
CA TYR A 630 -12.21 -25.34 9.81
C TYR A 630 -11.13 -26.42 9.89
N LEU A 631 -10.11 -26.18 10.69
CA LEU A 631 -9.01 -27.13 10.93
C LEU A 631 -9.22 -27.77 12.32
N ALA A 632 -9.59 -29.05 12.37
CA ALA A 632 -9.98 -29.69 13.63
C ALA A 632 -8.80 -30.08 14.54
N ALA A 633 -7.59 -30.22 13.98
CA ALA A 633 -6.39 -30.61 14.71
C ALA A 633 -5.14 -30.03 14.04
N THR A 634 -4.01 -30.01 14.76
CA THR A 634 -2.70 -29.53 14.26
C THR A 634 -2.14 -30.35 13.09
N SER A 635 -2.66 -31.56 12.87
CA SER A 635 -2.34 -32.41 11.72
C SER A 635 -3.12 -32.05 10.46
N ALA A 636 -4.23 -31.30 10.57
CA ALA A 636 -4.99 -30.80 9.43
C ALA A 636 -4.35 -29.51 8.90
N LYS A 637 -3.94 -29.51 7.63
CA LYS A 637 -3.20 -28.40 7.02
C LYS A 637 -3.74 -28.05 5.64
N ILE A 638 -3.57 -26.78 5.29
CA ILE A 638 -3.80 -26.29 3.94
C ILE A 638 -2.45 -26.24 3.22
N SER A 639 -2.36 -26.81 2.03
CA SER A 639 -1.17 -26.75 1.18
C SER A 639 -1.46 -25.90 -0.05
N MET A 640 -0.48 -25.11 -0.48
CA MET A 640 -0.59 -24.41 -1.76
C MET A 640 0.03 -25.26 -2.86
N GLY A 641 -0.78 -25.59 -3.88
CA GLY A 641 -0.36 -26.44 -5.00
C GLY A 641 0.31 -25.67 -6.14
N ASP A 642 -0.17 -24.46 -6.40
CA ASP A 642 0.32 -23.53 -7.44
C ASP A 642 -0.11 -22.08 -7.07
N SER A 643 0.26 -21.10 -7.90
CA SER A 643 -0.16 -19.70 -7.76
C SER A 643 -1.68 -19.54 -7.73
N LEU A 644 -2.14 -18.61 -6.90
CA LEU A 644 -3.55 -18.34 -6.67
C LEU A 644 -3.97 -17.06 -7.40
N THR A 645 -4.97 -17.18 -8.28
CA THR A 645 -5.37 -16.11 -9.21
C THR A 645 -6.42 -15.15 -8.64
N GLN A 646 -6.94 -15.43 -7.44
CA GLN A 646 -8.07 -14.71 -6.85
C GLN A 646 -7.65 -13.86 -5.64
N ALA A 647 -8.25 -12.69 -5.46
CA ALA A 647 -7.84 -11.72 -4.44
C ALA A 647 -8.10 -12.17 -2.99
N ALA A 648 -9.14 -12.97 -2.76
CA ALA A 648 -9.45 -13.56 -1.46
C ALA A 648 -9.83 -15.03 -1.66
N VAL A 649 -9.14 -15.91 -0.95
CA VAL A 649 -9.18 -17.35 -1.20
C VAL A 649 -9.87 -18.10 -0.07
N ALA A 650 -9.60 -17.81 1.20
CA ALA A 650 -10.30 -18.47 2.30
C ALA A 650 -10.24 -17.70 3.64
N VAL A 651 -11.29 -17.88 4.44
CA VAL A 651 -11.28 -17.56 5.88
C VAL A 651 -11.00 -18.85 6.65
N ILE A 652 -9.90 -18.91 7.37
CA ILE A 652 -9.46 -20.08 8.14
C ILE A 652 -9.92 -19.93 9.59
N LYS A 653 -10.48 -21.01 10.15
CA LYS A 653 -10.84 -21.12 11.56
C LYS A 653 -10.18 -22.37 12.16
N PRO A 654 -9.04 -22.25 12.83
CA PRO A 654 -8.43 -23.40 13.51
C PRO A 654 -9.17 -23.74 14.81
N ALA A 655 -9.08 -24.99 15.24
CA ALA A 655 -9.44 -25.38 16.61
C ALA A 655 -8.45 -24.76 17.63
N VAL A 656 -8.81 -24.80 18.91
CA VAL A 656 -7.95 -24.31 19.99
C VAL A 656 -6.71 -25.21 20.09
N TYR A 657 -5.51 -24.68 19.80
CA TYR A 657 -4.23 -25.40 19.87
C TYR A 657 -3.38 -24.87 21.02
N ALA A 658 -2.52 -25.70 21.62
CA ALA A 658 -1.60 -25.21 22.66
C ALA A 658 -0.41 -24.42 22.08
N ASP A 659 0.03 -24.76 20.86
CA ASP A 659 1.32 -24.35 20.30
C ASP A 659 1.17 -23.57 18.97
N TRP A 660 0.27 -22.58 18.93
CA TRP A 660 -0.05 -21.83 17.70
C TRP A 660 1.17 -21.21 16.99
N GLU A 661 2.14 -20.73 17.76
CA GLU A 661 3.32 -20.02 17.24
C GLU A 661 4.33 -20.94 16.52
N THR A 662 4.24 -22.26 16.71
CA THR A 662 5.21 -23.23 16.15
C THR A 662 4.56 -24.20 15.15
N THR A 663 3.24 -24.14 14.98
CA THR A 663 2.49 -25.04 14.09
C THR A 663 2.01 -24.30 12.85
N PRO A 664 2.46 -24.68 11.63
CA PRO A 664 2.02 -24.04 10.40
C PRO A 664 0.58 -24.45 10.05
N LEU A 665 -0.30 -23.46 9.81
CA LEU A 665 -1.65 -23.69 9.29
C LEU A 665 -1.64 -23.92 7.78
N ILE A 666 -0.75 -23.20 7.10
CA ILE A 666 -0.53 -23.28 5.66
C ILE A 666 0.90 -23.78 5.40
N THR A 667 1.05 -24.74 4.51
CA THR A 667 2.33 -25.34 4.11
C THR A 667 2.52 -25.28 2.58
N GLY A 668 3.76 -25.40 2.10
CA GLY A 668 4.05 -25.41 0.67
C GLY A 668 5.40 -24.76 0.33
N ASP A 669 5.59 -24.42 -0.94
CA ASP A 669 6.73 -23.62 -1.38
C ASP A 669 6.71 -22.24 -0.70
N VAL A 670 7.83 -21.86 -0.10
CA VAL A 670 7.97 -20.61 0.65
C VAL A 670 7.80 -19.36 -0.22
N ASN A 671 8.15 -19.43 -1.50
CA ASN A 671 8.00 -18.32 -2.44
C ASN A 671 6.54 -18.12 -2.82
N LEU A 672 5.85 -19.22 -3.18
CA LEU A 672 4.41 -19.18 -3.42
C LEU A 672 3.70 -18.59 -2.18
N PHE A 673 4.07 -19.04 -0.98
CA PHE A 673 3.50 -18.53 0.27
C PHE A 673 3.72 -17.04 0.45
N ALA A 674 4.95 -16.56 0.25
CA ALA A 674 5.29 -15.15 0.41
C ALA A 674 4.45 -14.24 -0.51
N ASP A 675 4.09 -14.72 -1.70
CA ASP A 675 3.33 -13.95 -2.69
C ASP A 675 1.81 -13.99 -2.45
N HIS A 676 1.30 -15.05 -1.84
CA HIS A 676 -0.16 -15.31 -1.76
C HIS A 676 -0.75 -15.39 -0.35
N TYR A 677 0.04 -15.34 0.73
CA TYR A 677 -0.49 -15.50 2.11
C TYR A 677 -1.57 -14.47 2.49
N THR A 678 -1.57 -13.29 1.87
CA THR A 678 -2.56 -12.22 2.11
C THR A 678 -3.95 -12.53 1.58
N GLN A 679 -4.06 -13.52 0.68
CA GLN A 679 -5.34 -14.00 0.17
C GLN A 679 -6.06 -14.91 1.18
N PHE A 680 -5.36 -15.33 2.24
CA PHE A 680 -5.93 -16.05 3.38
C PHE A 680 -6.15 -15.11 4.55
N THR A 681 -7.29 -15.27 5.22
CA THR A 681 -7.59 -14.56 6.47
C THR A 681 -7.87 -15.55 7.57
N VAL A 682 -7.67 -15.14 8.82
CA VAL A 682 -8.02 -15.94 9.99
C VAL A 682 -9.25 -15.33 10.63
N SER A 683 -10.19 -16.18 11.05
CA SER A 683 -11.40 -15.74 11.74
C SER A 683 -11.02 -14.96 13.01
N PRO A 684 -11.60 -13.77 13.25
CA PRO A 684 -11.29 -12.97 14.43
C PRO A 684 -11.76 -13.67 15.71
N GLU A 685 -10.89 -13.71 16.71
CA GLU A 685 -11.17 -14.17 18.08
C GLU A 685 -11.10 -12.94 19.02
N PRO A 686 -12.06 -12.73 19.94
CA PRO A 686 -12.12 -11.52 20.77
C PRO A 686 -10.85 -11.22 21.58
N SER A 687 -10.05 -12.25 21.90
CA SER A 687 -8.85 -12.15 22.74
C SER A 687 -7.54 -12.09 21.95
N HIS A 688 -7.59 -12.10 20.62
CA HIS A 688 -6.43 -12.44 19.80
C HIS A 688 -6.45 -11.77 18.42
N ASN A 689 -5.33 -11.15 18.02
CA ASN A 689 -5.19 -10.55 16.68
C ASN A 689 -4.41 -11.48 15.76
N TRP A 690 -5.03 -12.59 15.40
CA TRP A 690 -4.36 -13.65 14.68
C TRP A 690 -4.07 -13.28 13.23
N LYS A 691 -2.80 -13.44 12.86
CA LYS A 691 -2.29 -13.27 11.50
C LYS A 691 -1.49 -14.50 11.10
N ILE A 692 -1.47 -14.78 9.79
CA ILE A 692 -0.61 -15.82 9.24
C ILE A 692 0.73 -15.17 8.93
N SER A 693 1.79 -15.69 9.53
CA SER A 693 3.12 -15.08 9.42
C SER A 693 3.88 -15.63 8.21
N PRO A 694 4.34 -14.75 7.28
CA PRO A 694 5.24 -15.14 6.19
C PRO A 694 6.65 -15.41 6.64
N ASN A 695 7.05 -14.91 7.81
CA ASN A 695 8.42 -14.92 8.28
C ASN A 695 8.61 -15.72 9.58
N ALA A 696 7.58 -16.43 10.04
CA ALA A 696 7.73 -17.36 11.16
C ALA A 696 8.57 -18.56 10.74
N THR A 697 9.26 -19.17 11.72
CA THR A 697 9.91 -20.47 11.54
C THR A 697 9.12 -21.46 12.39
N PRO A 698 8.23 -22.28 11.81
CA PRO A 698 7.99 -22.50 10.37
C PRO A 698 7.03 -21.49 9.69
N VAL A 699 7.20 -21.29 8.38
CA VAL A 699 6.41 -20.36 7.54
C VAL A 699 4.93 -20.79 7.52
N GLY A 700 4.01 -19.84 7.51
CA GLY A 700 2.57 -20.11 7.51
C GLY A 700 2.00 -20.45 8.90
N ALA A 701 2.79 -20.25 9.96
CA ALA A 701 2.33 -20.34 11.34
C ALA A 701 1.44 -19.15 11.73
N LEU A 702 0.62 -19.40 12.74
CA LEU A 702 -0.32 -18.46 13.30
C LEU A 702 0.38 -17.62 14.37
N MET A 703 0.28 -16.30 14.26
CA MET A 703 0.88 -15.37 15.22
C MET A 703 -0.17 -14.44 15.79
N ASP A 704 -0.13 -14.25 17.11
CA ASP A 704 -0.85 -13.18 17.78
C ASP A 704 -0.11 -11.85 17.56
N ALA A 705 -0.52 -11.13 16.52
CA ALA A 705 0.16 -9.94 16.03
C ALA A 705 -0.24 -8.70 16.85
N GLN A 706 0.58 -8.37 17.84
CA GLN A 706 0.42 -7.17 18.67
C GLN A 706 1.10 -5.94 18.05
N PHE A 707 2.11 -6.17 17.22
CA PHE A 707 2.90 -5.16 16.52
C PHE A 707 3.08 -5.59 15.06
N ILE A 708 2.83 -4.65 14.14
CA ILE A 708 3.00 -4.84 12.69
C ILE A 708 4.11 -3.91 12.23
N VAL A 709 5.14 -4.45 11.60
CA VAL A 709 6.27 -3.68 11.07
C VAL A 709 6.15 -3.59 9.56
N THR A 710 6.21 -2.38 9.01
CA THR A 710 6.13 -2.13 7.57
C THR A 710 7.21 -1.15 7.12
N TYR A 711 7.63 -1.25 5.85
CA TYR A 711 8.56 -0.32 5.19
C TYR A 711 8.12 -0.11 3.74
N ASN A 712 7.96 1.13 3.30
CA ASN A 712 7.44 1.47 1.97
C ASN A 712 6.18 0.66 1.60
N THR A 713 5.21 0.59 2.50
CA THR A 713 3.97 -0.22 2.40
C THR A 713 4.13 -1.75 2.41
N ARG A 714 5.37 -2.25 2.34
CA ARG A 714 5.67 -3.69 2.42
C ARG A 714 5.65 -4.15 3.87
N LEU A 715 4.96 -5.26 4.15
CA LEU A 715 5.03 -5.93 5.46
C LEU A 715 6.44 -6.51 5.68
N ILE A 716 7.07 -6.13 6.78
CA ILE A 716 8.33 -6.71 7.27
C ILE A 716 8.03 -7.88 8.21
N GLY A 717 7.03 -7.76 9.08
CA GLY A 717 6.67 -8.86 9.97
C GLY A 717 5.61 -8.52 11.03
N TYR A 718 5.16 -9.59 11.69
CA TYR A 718 4.27 -9.56 12.84
C TYR A 718 5.03 -9.93 14.10
N TYR A 719 4.82 -9.20 15.19
CA TYR A 719 5.54 -9.39 16.44
C TYR A 719 4.61 -9.33 17.64
N LYS A 720 4.95 -10.10 18.67
CA LYS A 720 4.20 -10.17 19.94
C LYS A 720 4.58 -9.06 20.92
N THR A 721 5.84 -8.62 20.89
CA THR A 721 6.33 -7.55 21.78
C THR A 721 7.06 -6.48 20.98
N LEU A 722 7.00 -5.24 21.46
CA LEU A 722 7.73 -4.12 20.85
C LEU A 722 9.24 -4.36 20.83
N ALA A 723 9.80 -4.93 21.90
CA ALA A 723 11.23 -5.25 21.97
C ALA A 723 11.66 -6.23 20.86
N THR A 724 10.86 -7.28 20.61
CA THR A 724 11.14 -8.22 19.51
C THR A 724 10.97 -7.59 18.13
N ALA A 725 10.02 -6.66 17.96
CA ALA A 725 9.85 -5.92 16.71
C ALA A 725 11.09 -5.07 16.41
N LEU A 726 11.59 -4.34 17.41
CA LEU A 726 12.79 -3.51 17.29
C LEU A 726 14.05 -4.34 17.01
N SER A 727 14.22 -5.47 17.71
CA SER A 727 15.35 -6.37 17.47
C SER A 727 15.31 -7.01 16.08
N GLY A 728 14.11 -7.37 15.58
CA GLY A 728 13.92 -7.90 14.23
C GLY A 728 14.36 -6.92 13.14
N ILE A 729 14.14 -5.62 13.34
CA ILE A 729 14.59 -4.56 12.41
C ILE A 729 16.11 -4.52 12.35
N THR A 730 16.79 -4.56 13.49
CA THR A 730 18.27 -4.50 13.54
C THR A 730 18.96 -5.73 12.92
N ALA A 731 18.29 -6.90 12.93
CA ALA A 731 18.82 -8.14 12.37
C ALA A 731 18.63 -8.27 10.84
N ALA A 732 17.67 -7.55 10.26
CA ALA A 732 17.30 -7.66 8.85
C ALA A 732 18.31 -7.03 7.87
N GLY A 733 19.39 -6.42 8.37
CA GLY A 733 20.33 -5.64 7.57
C GLY A 733 19.68 -4.32 7.14
N SER A 734 20.34 -3.21 7.45
CA SER A 734 19.97 -1.88 6.98
C SER A 734 19.94 -1.86 5.44
N ALA A 735 18.77 -2.14 4.85
CA ALA A 735 18.53 -1.96 3.43
C ALA A 735 18.87 -0.50 3.09
N GLY A 736 19.89 -0.32 2.28
CA GLY A 736 20.53 0.96 2.02
C GLY A 736 19.57 2.03 1.53
N SER A 737 19.97 3.29 1.79
CA SER A 737 19.29 4.53 1.39
C SER A 737 17.94 4.76 2.09
N ILE A 738 17.95 5.22 3.34
CA ILE A 738 16.73 5.39 4.15
C ILE A 738 16.39 6.87 4.38
N ASN A 739 15.68 7.53 3.46
CA ASN A 739 14.97 8.77 3.84
C ASN A 739 13.61 8.45 4.51
N GLU A 740 13.04 7.27 4.24
CA GLU A 740 11.71 6.86 4.69
C GLU A 740 11.73 6.06 6.01
N PRO A 741 10.75 6.24 6.91
CA PRO A 741 10.70 5.55 8.19
C PRO A 741 10.18 4.09 8.06
N ILE A 742 10.72 3.20 8.89
CA ILE A 742 10.12 1.91 9.22
C ILE A 742 8.98 2.17 10.21
N ILE A 743 7.76 1.76 9.86
CA ILE A 743 6.56 2.02 10.66
C ILE A 743 6.25 0.79 11.51
N ILE A 744 6.17 0.98 12.82
CA ILE A 744 5.66 0.01 13.79
C ILE A 744 4.26 0.43 14.22
N THR A 745 3.27 -0.33 13.77
CA THR A 745 1.87 -0.17 14.16
C THR A 745 1.60 -1.02 15.40
N MET A 746 1.12 -0.40 16.48
CA MET A 746 0.94 -1.04 17.78
C MET A 746 -0.54 -1.22 18.11
N TYR A 747 -0.97 -2.42 18.49
CA TYR A 747 -2.36 -2.71 18.82
C TYR A 747 -2.61 -2.91 20.33
N THR A 748 -1.55 -3.05 21.11
CA THR A 748 -1.62 -3.21 22.58
C THR A 748 -0.61 -2.37 23.33
N ASN A 749 -0.89 -2.20 24.62
CA ASN A 749 -0.01 -1.53 25.56
C ASN A 749 1.26 -2.36 25.81
N THR A 750 2.39 -1.67 25.96
CA THR A 750 3.68 -2.28 26.35
C THR A 750 4.02 -1.85 27.77
N SER A 751 4.38 -2.80 28.64
CA SER A 751 4.81 -2.51 30.01
C SER A 751 6.21 -3.05 30.26
N LEU A 752 7.16 -2.15 30.55
CA LEU A 752 8.53 -2.52 30.91
C LEU A 752 8.58 -2.91 32.38
N ALA A 753 9.12 -4.08 32.69
CA ALA A 753 9.22 -4.64 34.04
C ALA A 753 10.60 -4.37 34.68
N SER A 754 11.64 -4.12 33.88
CA SER A 754 12.99 -3.84 34.34
C SER A 754 13.80 -2.98 33.36
N ASP A 755 15.00 -2.52 33.78
CA ASP A 755 15.95 -1.84 32.89
C ASP A 755 16.47 -2.75 31.74
N GLY A 756 16.27 -4.06 31.83
CA GLY A 756 16.54 -5.00 30.74
C GLY A 756 15.57 -4.86 29.56
N ASP A 757 14.37 -4.30 29.82
CA ASP A 757 13.34 -4.09 28.79
C ASP A 757 13.44 -2.73 28.10
N ALA A 758 14.40 -1.90 28.53
CA ALA A 758 14.68 -0.60 27.92
C ALA A 758 15.08 -0.77 26.45
N MET A 759 14.49 0.05 25.58
CA MET A 759 14.64 -0.08 24.14
C MET A 759 15.70 0.90 23.62
N THR A 760 16.56 0.41 22.72
CA THR A 760 17.57 1.24 22.06
C THR A 760 17.32 1.23 20.55
N ILE A 761 17.20 2.42 19.96
CA ILE A 761 17.16 2.61 18.52
C ILE A 761 18.58 2.92 18.06
N SER A 762 19.18 2.04 17.27
CA SER A 762 20.59 2.09 16.86
C SER A 762 20.79 1.60 15.42
N GLY A 763 22.04 1.63 14.93
CA GLY A 763 22.39 1.09 13.61
C GLY A 763 21.79 1.90 12.46
N ASP A 764 21.77 3.23 12.62
CA ASP A 764 21.15 4.18 11.68
C ASP A 764 19.67 3.90 11.38
N SER A 765 18.95 3.25 12.29
CA SER A 765 17.54 2.91 12.08
C SER A 765 16.61 4.12 12.21
N PHE A 766 15.67 4.28 11.27
CA PHE A 766 14.63 5.32 11.29
C PHE A 766 13.26 4.67 11.57
N ILE A 767 12.74 4.87 12.77
CA ILE A 767 11.55 4.17 13.26
C ILE A 767 10.44 5.18 13.56
N GLN A 768 9.22 4.89 13.11
CA GLN A 768 8.01 5.60 13.47
C GLN A 768 7.07 4.68 14.24
N LEU A 769 6.60 5.13 15.41
CA LEU A 769 5.60 4.41 16.20
C LEU A 769 4.22 5.02 15.96
N ILE A 770 3.25 4.19 15.60
CA ILE A 770 1.85 4.61 15.41
C ILE A 770 0.88 3.66 16.14
N PRO A 771 -0.21 4.18 16.74
CA PRO A 771 -1.30 3.33 17.24
C PRO A 771 -2.07 2.71 16.07
N GLY A 772 -2.40 1.42 16.19
CA GLY A 772 -3.21 0.65 15.23
C GLY A 772 -4.67 0.48 15.66
N ASN A 773 -5.00 0.79 16.92
CA ASN A 773 -6.35 0.75 17.46
C ASN A 773 -6.89 2.18 17.66
N GLN A 774 -8.22 2.35 17.72
CA GLN A 774 -8.84 3.66 17.91
C GLN A 774 -8.69 4.19 19.36
N ASP A 775 -8.52 3.29 20.33
CA ASP A 775 -8.38 3.63 21.75
C ASP A 775 -6.99 4.18 22.11
N GLY A 776 -6.02 4.05 21.19
CA GLY A 776 -4.64 4.39 21.43
C GLY A 776 -3.87 3.33 22.21
N VAL A 777 -2.59 3.62 22.42
CA VAL A 777 -1.61 2.69 22.98
C VAL A 777 -0.70 3.40 23.97
N THR A 778 -0.33 2.68 25.03
CA THR A 778 0.55 3.16 26.10
C THR A 778 1.77 2.27 26.24
N ILE A 779 2.94 2.88 26.27
CA ILE A 779 4.22 2.28 26.64
C ILE A 779 4.55 2.77 28.05
N SER A 780 4.40 1.90 29.05
CA SER A 780 4.56 2.27 30.45
C SER A 780 5.82 1.68 31.08
N ARG A 781 6.51 2.47 31.89
CA ARG A 781 7.51 1.97 32.85
C ARG A 781 6.80 1.51 34.12
N ALA A 782 6.81 0.21 34.43
CA ALA A 782 6.08 -0.34 35.59
C ALA A 782 6.92 -0.50 36.87
N TYR A 783 8.20 -0.10 36.86
CA TYR A 783 9.13 -0.27 37.98
C TYR A 783 9.82 1.05 38.37
N SER A 784 10.24 1.12 39.63
CA SER A 784 11.02 2.23 40.22
C SER A 784 12.53 1.99 40.14
N SER A 785 13.33 3.03 40.39
CA SER A 785 14.80 2.97 40.42
C SER A 785 15.47 2.66 39.08
N SER A 786 14.79 2.96 37.97
CA SER A 786 15.35 2.83 36.63
C SER A 786 16.53 3.77 36.39
N THR A 787 17.60 3.22 35.80
CA THR A 787 18.80 3.95 35.38
C THR A 787 18.87 4.16 33.87
N LYS A 788 17.92 3.60 33.11
CA LYS A 788 17.88 3.69 31.65
C LYS A 788 16.59 4.36 31.15
N PRO A 789 16.67 5.16 30.08
CA PRO A 789 15.47 5.63 29.39
C PRO A 789 14.59 4.47 28.89
N VAL A 790 13.27 4.71 28.75
CA VAL A 790 12.38 3.75 28.05
C VAL A 790 12.84 3.59 26.61
N PHE A 791 13.19 4.71 25.97
CA PHE A 791 13.83 4.75 24.66
C PHE A 791 15.16 5.49 24.73
N THR A 792 16.22 4.85 24.22
CA THR A 792 17.48 5.52 23.88
C THR A 792 17.59 5.63 22.37
N VAL A 793 17.64 6.86 21.86
CA VAL A 793 17.86 7.12 20.42
C VAL A 793 19.35 7.39 20.23
N ALA A 794 20.08 6.40 19.72
CA ALA A 794 21.52 6.49 19.51
C ALA A 794 21.86 7.46 18.35
N ALA A 795 23.13 7.89 18.31
CA ALA A 795 23.64 8.70 17.20
C ALA A 795 23.37 8.02 15.84
N GLY A 796 23.04 8.83 14.83
CA GLY A 796 22.69 8.35 13.48
C GLY A 796 21.28 7.76 13.37
N SER A 797 20.58 7.49 14.47
CA SER A 797 19.24 6.89 14.46
C SER A 797 18.11 7.92 14.68
N ARG A 798 16.89 7.56 14.29
CA ARG A 798 15.70 8.42 14.40
C ARG A 798 14.51 7.69 15.01
N LEU A 799 13.85 8.31 15.97
CA LEU A 799 12.55 7.89 16.51
C LEU A 799 11.51 8.97 16.24
N THR A 800 10.42 8.61 15.56
CA THR A 800 9.25 9.45 15.32
C THR A 800 8.07 8.93 16.11
N LEU A 801 7.39 9.80 16.86
CA LEU A 801 6.20 9.47 17.63
C LEU A 801 4.94 10.04 16.95
N GLY A 802 4.01 9.13 16.60
CA GLY A 802 2.73 9.47 16.01
C GLY A 802 2.83 9.88 14.54
N VAL A 803 1.70 10.34 14.02
CA VAL A 803 1.55 10.91 12.66
C VAL A 803 1.14 12.38 12.79
N ASP A 804 1.50 13.20 11.81
CA ASP A 804 1.13 14.62 11.80
C ASP A 804 -0.40 14.76 11.78
N GLY A 805 -0.94 15.52 12.73
CA GLY A 805 -2.40 15.69 12.90
C GLY A 805 -3.14 14.46 13.45
N GLY A 806 -2.42 13.40 13.88
CA GLY A 806 -3.03 12.21 14.45
C GLY A 806 -3.76 12.48 15.77
N THR A 807 -5.02 12.05 15.85
CA THR A 807 -5.87 12.20 17.06
C THR A 807 -5.81 11.00 17.99
N ILE A 808 -5.31 9.86 17.50
CA ILE A 808 -5.27 8.61 18.28
C ILE A 808 -4.10 8.68 19.28
N PRO A 809 -4.33 8.42 20.58
CA PRO A 809 -3.29 8.52 21.60
C PRO A 809 -2.14 7.53 21.42
N LEU A 810 -0.90 8.05 21.44
CA LEU A 810 0.33 7.28 21.66
C LEU A 810 1.01 7.83 22.92
N ILE A 811 1.02 7.06 24.01
CA ILE A 811 1.47 7.54 25.32
C ILE A 811 2.74 6.80 25.74
N ILE A 812 3.77 7.54 26.15
CA ILE A 812 4.94 7.03 26.86
C ILE A 812 4.81 7.51 28.31
N ASP A 813 4.59 6.57 29.23
CA ASP A 813 4.15 6.85 30.61
C ASP A 813 5.17 6.35 31.65
N GLY A 814 5.67 7.26 32.49
CA GLY A 814 6.52 6.92 33.64
C GLY A 814 5.76 6.37 34.85
N THR A 815 4.42 6.37 34.80
CA THR A 815 3.49 5.89 35.84
C THR A 815 3.75 6.48 37.23
N SER A 816 4.29 7.70 37.26
CA SER A 816 4.74 8.47 38.43
C SER A 816 5.79 7.76 39.29
N LYS A 817 6.47 6.74 38.76
CA LYS A 817 7.52 6.00 39.48
C LYS A 817 8.77 6.87 39.61
N THR A 818 9.44 6.76 40.77
CA THR A 818 10.70 7.46 41.02
C THR A 818 11.86 6.76 40.30
N THR A 819 12.62 7.49 39.48
CA THR A 819 13.73 6.98 38.66
C THR A 819 14.91 7.95 38.64
N THR A 820 16.02 7.57 38.01
CA THR A 820 17.13 8.49 37.71
C THR A 820 17.25 8.84 36.23
N ALA A 821 16.44 8.20 35.37
CA ALA A 821 16.48 8.38 33.92
C ALA A 821 15.16 8.93 33.35
N ALA A 822 15.30 9.72 32.27
CA ALA A 822 14.21 10.23 31.44
C ALA A 822 13.33 9.10 30.88
N LEU A 823 12.21 9.45 30.24
CA LEU A 823 11.48 8.50 29.40
C LEU A 823 12.20 8.30 28.07
N ILE A 824 12.72 9.38 27.47
CA ILE A 824 13.48 9.31 26.22
C ILE A 824 14.84 9.99 26.39
N GLY A 825 15.91 9.24 26.12
CA GLY A 825 17.27 9.76 25.98
C GLY A 825 17.62 9.92 24.50
N VAL A 826 18.08 11.11 24.12
CA VAL A 826 18.27 11.46 22.71
C VAL A 826 19.71 11.88 22.45
N VAL A 827 20.40 11.05 21.67
CA VAL A 827 21.72 11.33 21.08
C VAL A 827 21.62 11.44 19.55
N GLY A 828 20.68 10.72 18.93
CA GLY A 828 20.28 10.86 17.53
C GLY A 828 19.16 11.88 17.35
N THR A 829 18.11 11.50 16.61
CA THR A 829 16.98 12.37 16.28
C THR A 829 15.66 11.89 16.89
N LEU A 830 14.99 12.73 17.67
CA LEU A 830 13.61 12.53 18.11
C LEU A 830 12.67 13.46 17.32
N ILE A 831 11.59 12.93 16.78
CA ILE A 831 10.52 13.73 16.15
C ILE A 831 9.20 13.41 16.86
N MET A 832 8.52 14.43 17.37
CA MET A 832 7.17 14.33 17.89
C MET A 832 6.20 15.03 16.93
N ASN A 833 5.52 14.23 16.12
CA ASN A 833 4.39 14.67 15.29
C ASN A 833 3.06 14.57 16.06
N GLY A 834 3.06 13.76 17.12
CA GLY A 834 1.99 13.64 18.09
C GLY A 834 2.47 12.92 19.36
N GLY A 835 1.54 12.24 20.02
CA GLY A 835 1.81 11.44 21.21
C GLY A 835 1.97 12.25 22.51
N THR A 836 2.11 11.54 23.62
CA THR A 836 2.22 12.11 24.97
C THR A 836 3.38 11.47 25.73
N ILE A 837 4.29 12.27 26.29
CA ILE A 837 5.35 11.83 27.20
C ILE A 837 5.01 12.34 28.59
N ARG A 838 4.68 11.45 29.54
CA ARG A 838 4.14 11.89 30.82
C ARG A 838 4.54 11.10 32.04
N GLY A 839 4.34 11.74 33.19
CA GLY A 839 4.27 11.06 34.48
C GLY A 839 5.57 10.40 34.91
N ASN A 840 6.74 10.92 34.53
CA ASN A 840 8.01 10.43 35.06
C ASN A 840 8.43 11.25 36.29
N THR A 841 8.84 10.57 37.37
CA THR A 841 9.29 11.24 38.59
C THR A 841 10.77 10.93 38.83
N GLY A 842 11.61 11.94 38.98
CA GLY A 842 13.06 11.81 39.17
C GLY A 842 13.44 11.86 40.64
N SER A 843 14.59 11.27 40.97
CA SER A 843 15.26 11.52 42.24
C SER A 843 15.66 13.00 42.36
N THR A 844 16.00 13.44 43.58
CA THR A 844 16.42 14.83 43.85
C THR A 844 17.71 15.24 43.14
N THR A 845 18.44 14.31 42.52
CA THR A 845 19.67 14.56 41.74
C THR A 845 19.50 14.30 40.24
N ALA A 846 18.37 13.76 39.80
CA ALA A 846 18.14 13.35 38.42
C ALA A 846 17.68 14.53 37.53
N ASN A 847 18.09 14.52 36.26
CA ASN A 847 17.78 15.57 35.27
C ASN A 847 16.96 15.00 34.09
N GLY A 848 16.11 15.82 33.48
CA GLY A 848 15.35 15.50 32.26
C GLY A 848 14.25 14.48 32.45
N GLY A 849 13.06 14.91 32.86
CA GLY A 849 12.00 13.97 33.22
C GLY A 849 11.32 13.30 32.03
N GLY A 850 10.85 14.08 31.06
CA GLY A 850 10.31 13.53 29.83
C GLY A 850 11.44 13.16 28.87
N VAL A 851 12.18 14.18 28.43
CA VAL A 851 13.22 14.08 27.39
C VAL A 851 14.56 14.59 27.92
N TYR A 852 15.62 13.82 27.69
CA TYR A 852 16.99 14.19 28.01
C TYR A 852 17.86 14.18 26.74
N MET A 853 18.39 15.35 26.37
CA MET A 853 19.17 15.55 25.14
C MET A 853 20.67 15.61 25.43
N THR A 854 21.47 14.87 24.64
CA THR A 854 22.94 14.93 24.61
C THR A 854 23.43 14.91 23.16
N ASN A 855 23.76 16.08 22.60
CA ASN A 855 24.21 16.28 21.21
C ASN A 855 23.21 15.89 20.10
N GLY A 856 22.00 15.46 20.45
CA GLY A 856 20.98 15.06 19.47
C GLY A 856 20.11 16.21 18.95
N THR A 857 19.17 15.86 18.08
CA THR A 857 18.13 16.76 17.55
C THR A 857 16.76 16.32 18.06
N PHE A 858 15.97 17.27 18.56
CA PHE A 858 14.58 17.05 18.90
C PHE A 858 13.71 18.04 18.14
N THR A 859 12.74 17.54 17.37
CA THR A 859 11.74 18.35 16.69
C THR A 859 10.36 18.02 17.23
N MET A 860 9.65 18.99 17.76
CA MET A 860 8.28 18.86 18.25
C MET A 860 7.35 19.65 17.33
N ASN A 861 6.69 18.95 16.40
CA ASN A 861 5.66 19.49 15.53
C ASN A 861 4.28 19.43 16.18
N GLY A 862 4.08 18.48 17.09
CA GLY A 862 2.84 18.28 17.85
C GLY A 862 3.06 17.48 19.14
N GLY A 863 1.97 16.98 19.72
CA GLY A 863 2.01 16.14 20.91
C GLY A 863 2.10 16.92 22.23
N THR A 864 2.31 16.20 23.33
CA THR A 864 2.32 16.75 24.70
C THR A 864 3.44 16.16 25.56
N ILE A 865 4.17 16.99 26.29
CA ILE A 865 5.09 16.57 27.36
C ILE A 865 4.51 17.09 28.68
N SER A 866 4.08 16.20 29.57
CA SER A 866 3.33 16.64 30.76
C SER A 866 3.50 15.86 32.04
N GLY A 867 3.35 16.53 33.19
CA GLY A 867 3.33 15.85 34.49
C GLY A 867 4.64 15.17 34.85
N ASN A 868 5.76 15.58 34.24
CA ASN A 868 7.08 15.04 34.56
C ASN A 868 7.72 15.89 35.67
N ARG A 869 8.35 15.26 36.66
CA ARG A 869 8.89 15.91 37.86
C ARG A 869 10.33 15.51 38.13
N PHE A 870 11.31 16.35 37.82
CA PHE A 870 12.74 16.04 37.98
C PHE A 870 13.49 17.14 38.75
N ASN A 871 14.78 16.98 39.04
CA ASN A 871 15.53 18.05 39.68
C ASN A 871 15.69 19.25 38.74
N ASN A 872 16.09 19.00 37.50
CA ASN A 872 16.26 20.00 36.46
C ASN A 872 15.58 19.56 35.16
N GLY A 873 14.94 20.49 34.45
CA GLY A 873 14.24 20.21 33.20
C GLY A 873 13.13 19.19 33.39
N GLY A 874 12.06 19.58 34.09
CA GLY A 874 10.96 18.69 34.43
C GLY A 874 10.42 17.98 33.19
N GLY A 875 10.11 18.74 32.13
CA GLY A 875 9.75 18.22 30.82
C GLY A 875 10.97 17.84 29.98
N VAL A 876 11.77 18.83 29.60
CA VAL A 876 12.93 18.69 28.70
C VAL A 876 14.19 19.22 29.37
N TYR A 877 15.26 18.43 29.35
CA TYR A 877 16.60 18.86 29.77
C TYR A 877 17.60 18.68 28.63
N MET A 878 18.30 19.75 28.28
CA MET A 878 19.27 19.74 27.19
C MET A 878 20.66 20.13 27.65
N THR A 879 21.62 19.22 27.50
CA THR A 879 23.03 19.51 27.74
C THR A 879 23.73 20.13 26.52
N SER A 880 23.29 19.75 25.34
CA SER A 880 23.78 20.20 24.03
C SER A 880 22.84 19.70 22.93
N GLY A 881 23.07 20.10 21.68
CA GLY A 881 22.23 19.73 20.52
C GLY A 881 21.21 20.81 20.19
N THR A 882 20.17 20.42 19.45
CA THR A 882 19.13 21.35 18.95
C THR A 882 17.74 20.83 19.31
N PHE A 883 16.92 21.70 19.90
CA PHE A 883 15.49 21.48 20.06
C PHE A 883 14.71 22.53 19.29
N THR A 884 13.85 22.08 18.40
CA THR A 884 12.93 22.93 17.63
C THR A 884 11.50 22.58 17.98
N MET A 885 10.75 23.54 18.52
CA MET A 885 9.33 23.42 18.83
C MET A 885 8.51 24.23 17.82
N ASN A 886 7.99 23.54 16.81
CA ASN A 886 7.09 24.09 15.79
C ASN A 886 5.62 24.05 16.25
N GLY A 887 5.30 23.21 17.22
CA GLY A 887 3.95 23.03 17.76
C GLY A 887 3.92 22.19 19.04
N GLY A 888 2.73 21.71 19.40
CA GLY A 888 2.51 20.90 20.60
C GLY A 888 2.55 21.67 21.93
N THR A 889 2.53 20.92 23.04
CA THR A 889 2.38 21.48 24.39
C THR A 889 3.36 20.88 25.39
N ILE A 890 4.08 21.72 26.15
CA ILE A 890 4.86 21.32 27.33
C ILE A 890 4.13 21.86 28.57
N THR A 891 3.43 20.99 29.31
CA THR A 891 2.53 21.44 30.39
C THR A 891 2.64 20.69 31.70
N ASP A 892 2.41 21.38 32.82
CA ASP A 892 2.30 20.77 34.15
C ASP A 892 3.54 19.95 34.55
N ASN A 893 4.71 20.30 34.00
CA ASN A 893 5.98 19.71 34.41
C ASN A 893 6.55 20.50 35.59
N SER A 894 7.32 19.84 36.45
CA SER A 894 7.89 20.47 37.64
C SER A 894 9.38 20.16 37.84
N SER A 895 10.11 21.16 38.32
CA SER A 895 11.51 21.02 38.72
C SER A 895 11.70 21.38 40.20
N ASN A 896 12.50 20.58 40.91
CA ASN A 896 12.90 20.91 42.28
C ASN A 896 14.01 21.98 42.33
N SER A 897 14.72 22.21 41.22
CA SER A 897 15.78 23.21 41.08
C SER A 897 15.45 24.20 39.96
N LYS A 898 15.64 23.86 38.69
CA LYS A 898 15.58 24.83 37.57
C LYS A 898 14.87 24.26 36.35
N GLY A 899 14.17 25.12 35.60
CA GLY A 899 13.52 24.75 34.34
C GLY A 899 12.36 23.79 34.57
N GLY A 900 11.20 24.29 35.00
CA GLY A 900 10.00 23.47 35.20
C GLY A 900 9.58 22.75 33.91
N GLY A 901 9.45 23.52 32.82
CA GLY A 901 9.19 22.99 31.48
C GLY A 901 10.48 22.54 30.79
N VAL A 902 11.33 23.51 30.44
CA VAL A 902 12.55 23.31 29.65
C VAL A 902 13.77 23.88 30.39
N TYR A 903 14.85 23.10 30.45
CA TYR A 903 16.17 23.59 30.85
C TYR A 903 17.15 23.44 29.67
N VAL A 904 17.60 24.59 29.16
CA VAL A 904 18.70 24.71 28.20
C VAL A 904 20.04 24.87 28.93
N ALA A 905 20.63 23.76 29.37
CA ALA A 905 21.96 23.74 29.99
C ALA A 905 23.08 23.92 28.95
N GLY A 906 22.80 23.59 27.69
CA GLY A 906 23.61 23.92 26.52
C GLY A 906 22.82 23.67 25.23
N GLY A 907 23.40 24.05 24.07
CA GLY A 907 22.77 23.88 22.75
C GLY A 907 21.85 25.03 22.32
N ILE A 908 20.94 24.74 21.39
CA ILE A 908 20.03 25.72 20.78
C ILE A 908 18.59 25.26 20.99
N PHE A 909 17.77 26.11 21.62
CA PHE A 909 16.32 25.94 21.67
C PHE A 909 15.66 27.01 20.78
N THR A 910 14.89 26.57 19.79
CA THR A 910 14.10 27.43 18.92
C THR A 910 12.62 27.07 19.08
N MET A 911 11.80 28.05 19.43
CA MET A 911 10.35 27.92 19.48
C MET A 911 9.75 28.79 18.36
N THR A 912 9.11 28.15 17.39
CA THR A 912 8.43 28.75 16.23
C THR A 912 6.91 28.54 16.28
N GLY A 913 6.44 27.69 17.19
CA GLY A 913 5.03 27.53 17.54
C GLY A 913 4.85 26.77 18.86
N GLY A 914 3.60 26.44 19.19
CA GLY A 914 3.25 25.64 20.38
C GLY A 914 3.12 26.43 21.69
N ILE A 915 2.90 25.70 22.78
CA ILE A 915 2.56 26.25 24.11
C ILE A 915 3.44 25.64 25.21
N ILE A 916 4.06 26.48 26.05
CA ILE A 916 4.70 26.07 27.31
C ILE A 916 3.87 26.61 28.47
N SER A 917 3.16 25.74 29.20
CA SER A 917 2.17 26.18 30.19
C SER A 917 2.15 25.47 31.53
N GLY A 918 1.72 26.14 32.60
CA GLY A 918 1.48 25.48 33.89
C GLY A 918 2.71 24.82 34.52
N ASN A 919 3.92 25.09 34.01
CA ASN A 919 5.13 24.44 34.51
C ASN A 919 5.65 25.18 35.75
N ARG A 920 6.24 24.43 36.68
CA ARG A 920 6.65 24.94 38.00
C ARG A 920 8.12 24.67 38.30
N SER A 921 8.84 25.69 38.77
CA SER A 921 10.18 25.53 39.36
C SER A 921 10.21 26.01 40.80
N SER A 922 10.88 25.25 41.67
CA SER A 922 11.15 25.66 43.06
C SER A 922 12.32 26.66 43.18
N SER A 923 13.06 26.95 42.10
CA SER A 923 14.01 28.08 42.06
C SER A 923 13.66 29.00 40.89
N ASP A 924 14.14 28.72 39.69
CA ASP A 924 14.17 29.68 38.57
C ASP A 924 13.72 29.05 37.25
N GLY A 925 13.08 29.85 36.40
CA GLY A 925 12.63 29.41 35.08
C GLY A 925 11.47 28.43 35.18
N GLY A 926 10.27 28.92 35.48
CA GLY A 926 9.06 28.10 35.56
C GLY A 926 8.78 27.41 34.23
N GLY A 927 8.72 28.21 33.15
CA GLY A 927 8.62 27.72 31.78
C GLY A 927 9.98 27.27 31.24
N VAL A 928 10.90 28.21 31.03
CA VAL A 928 12.20 28.00 30.38
C VAL A 928 13.33 28.56 31.25
N TYR A 929 14.39 27.78 31.43
CA TYR A 929 15.64 28.22 32.08
C TYR A 929 16.83 28.05 31.11
N VAL A 930 17.61 29.11 30.89
CA VAL A 930 18.73 29.16 29.93
C VAL A 930 20.04 29.46 30.65
N ASP A 931 20.98 28.51 30.63
CA ASP A 931 22.23 28.56 31.43
C ASP A 931 23.53 28.45 30.63
N GLY A 932 23.53 27.63 29.58
CA GLY A 932 24.73 27.42 28.75
C GLY A 932 24.45 27.45 27.25
N GLY A 933 23.19 27.56 26.83
CA GLY A 933 22.79 27.59 25.43
C GLY A 933 22.12 28.90 25.01
N THR A 934 21.34 28.82 23.94
CA THR A 934 20.54 29.94 23.42
C THR A 934 19.08 29.55 23.34
N PHE A 935 18.19 30.53 23.54
CA PHE A 935 16.77 30.38 23.32
C PHE A 935 16.28 31.46 22.34
N THR A 936 15.57 31.06 21.29
CA THR A 936 14.94 31.97 20.35
C THR A 936 13.44 31.69 20.29
N MET A 937 12.64 32.73 20.48
CA MET A 937 11.18 32.71 20.27
C MET A 937 10.88 33.45 18.97
N GLY A 938 10.22 32.76 18.04
CA GLY A 938 9.94 33.19 16.67
C GLY A 938 8.75 34.15 16.57
N VAL A 939 8.09 34.17 15.41
CA VAL A 939 6.96 35.05 15.07
C VAL A 939 5.65 34.27 14.81
N GLY A 940 5.64 32.96 15.04
CA GLY A 940 4.60 32.01 14.61
C GLY A 940 3.45 31.74 15.58
N GLY A 941 3.25 32.59 16.60
CA GLY A 941 2.14 32.46 17.56
C GLY A 941 2.49 31.64 18.82
N GLU A 942 3.77 31.56 19.13
CA GLU A 942 4.35 30.90 20.30
C GLU A 942 3.77 31.46 21.60
N THR A 943 3.44 30.62 22.58
CA THR A 943 2.90 31.08 23.87
C THR A 943 3.62 30.42 25.07
N ILE A 944 4.11 31.24 25.99
CA ILE A 944 4.61 30.82 27.32
C ILE A 944 3.65 31.35 28.37
N THR A 945 2.84 30.48 29.00
CA THR A 945 1.72 30.93 29.84
C THR A 945 1.49 30.19 31.16
N GLY A 946 1.13 30.89 32.23
CA GLY A 946 0.71 30.22 33.47
C GLY A 946 1.85 29.48 34.18
N ASN A 947 3.11 29.79 33.88
CA ASN A 947 4.25 29.13 34.50
C ASN A 947 4.65 29.85 35.80
N THR A 948 5.20 29.10 36.76
CA THR A 948 5.54 29.62 38.10
C THR A 948 6.97 29.28 38.49
N ALA A 949 7.73 30.28 38.94
CA ALA A 949 9.02 30.13 39.59
C ALA A 949 8.98 30.74 41.00
N TYR A 950 9.67 30.12 41.97
CA TYR A 950 9.73 30.68 43.33
C TYR A 950 10.61 31.95 43.41
N LYS A 951 11.67 32.01 42.59
CA LYS A 951 12.59 33.15 42.48
C LYS A 951 12.36 33.88 41.15
N GLY A 952 13.25 33.76 40.17
CA GLY A 952 13.17 34.56 38.94
C GLY A 952 12.53 33.83 37.76
N GLY A 953 11.98 34.59 36.82
CA GLY A 953 11.63 34.11 35.49
C GLY A 953 10.49 33.10 35.52
N GLY A 954 9.30 33.55 35.89
CA GLY A 954 8.11 32.69 35.87
C GLY A 954 7.92 32.04 34.50
N GLY A 955 8.01 32.86 33.44
CA GLY A 955 8.05 32.40 32.05
C GLY A 955 9.45 31.96 31.64
N VAL A 956 10.40 32.90 31.56
CA VAL A 956 11.76 32.67 31.05
C VAL A 956 12.80 33.22 32.03
N TYR A 957 13.83 32.44 32.33
CA TYR A 957 15.01 32.86 33.08
C TYR A 957 16.27 32.68 32.23
N VAL A 958 17.14 33.70 32.17
CA VAL A 958 18.43 33.66 31.44
C VAL A 958 19.57 34.03 32.38
N THR A 959 20.58 33.15 32.46
CA THR A 959 21.76 33.35 33.32
C THR A 959 22.95 33.97 32.59
N GLY A 960 23.81 34.65 33.36
CA GLY A 960 25.13 35.11 32.93
C GLY A 960 25.11 36.02 31.70
N ASP A 961 25.89 35.63 30.70
CA ASP A 961 26.07 36.23 29.38
C ASP A 961 25.33 35.46 28.27
N LYS A 962 24.33 34.65 28.62
CA LYS A 962 23.57 33.82 27.68
C LYS A 962 22.48 34.61 26.99
N THR A 963 21.93 34.04 25.92
CA THR A 963 21.05 34.78 25.00
C THR A 963 19.65 34.20 24.98
N PHE A 964 18.68 35.09 25.21
CA PHE A 964 17.29 34.91 24.82
C PHE A 964 16.92 36.00 23.81
N THR A 965 16.49 35.60 22.62
CA THR A 965 16.01 36.49 21.57
C THR A 965 14.51 36.32 21.42
N MET A 966 13.73 37.37 21.71
CA MET A 966 12.29 37.39 21.49
C MET A 966 11.96 38.19 20.23
N ASN A 967 11.68 37.50 19.12
CA ASN A 967 11.29 38.13 17.86
C ASN A 967 9.77 38.32 17.75
N GLY A 968 8.99 37.58 18.54
CA GLY A 968 7.53 37.55 18.50
C GLY A 968 6.94 36.71 19.63
N GLY A 969 5.71 36.22 19.42
CA GLY A 969 4.99 35.39 20.37
C GLY A 969 4.47 36.13 21.61
N THR A 970 3.92 35.37 22.57
CA THR A 970 3.30 35.89 23.80
C THR A 970 3.84 35.23 25.06
N ILE A 971 4.26 36.03 26.04
CA ILE A 971 4.61 35.58 27.40
C ILE A 971 3.56 36.13 28.36
N THR A 972 2.72 35.27 28.96
CA THR A 972 1.56 35.74 29.71
C THR A 972 1.17 34.95 30.96
N VAL A 973 0.55 35.59 31.96
CA VAL A 973 0.04 34.90 33.17
C VAL A 973 1.13 34.12 33.91
N ASN A 974 2.40 34.50 33.76
CA ASN A 974 3.49 33.85 34.48
C ASN A 974 3.77 34.55 35.80
N ASN A 975 4.23 33.78 36.79
CA ASN A 975 4.49 34.26 38.14
C ASN A 975 5.93 33.93 38.57
N GLY A 976 6.67 34.94 39.01
CA GLY A 976 8.00 34.80 39.59
C GLY A 976 8.32 36.02 40.45
N SER A 977 9.07 35.86 41.54
CA SER A 977 9.50 36.96 42.40
C SER A 977 10.19 38.08 41.62
N ASP A 978 11.11 37.76 40.70
CA ASP A 978 11.72 38.75 39.82
C ASP A 978 11.52 38.36 38.36
N GLY A 979 11.05 39.27 37.51
CA GLY A 979 10.79 38.95 36.11
C GLY A 979 9.65 37.94 35.98
N GLY A 980 8.43 38.33 36.36
CA GLY A 980 7.27 37.43 36.33
C GLY A 980 7.10 36.76 34.96
N GLY A 981 7.23 37.56 33.90
CA GLY A 981 7.40 37.06 32.53
C GLY A 981 8.83 36.62 32.24
N VAL A 982 9.77 37.56 32.24
CA VAL A 982 11.17 37.34 31.85
C VAL A 982 12.12 37.89 32.92
N TYR A 983 13.05 37.04 33.37
CA TYR A 983 14.23 37.45 34.13
C TYR A 983 15.49 37.25 33.27
N ALA A 984 16.29 38.30 33.11
CA ALA A 984 17.56 38.22 32.41
C ALA A 984 18.69 38.83 33.26
N SER A 985 19.70 38.04 33.63
CA SER A 985 20.92 38.62 34.23
C SER A 985 21.88 39.20 33.18
N THR A 986 21.39 39.38 31.95
CA THR A 986 22.12 39.81 30.75
C THR A 986 21.35 40.90 30.02
N ASP A 987 21.91 41.39 28.91
CA ASP A 987 21.18 42.27 28.01
C ASP A 987 20.00 41.50 27.39
N PHE A 988 18.80 42.07 27.45
CA PHE A 988 17.61 41.50 26.85
C PHE A 988 17.04 42.46 25.79
N ALA A 989 16.92 41.96 24.58
CA ALA A 989 16.33 42.69 23.47
C ALA A 989 15.00 42.04 23.06
N MET A 990 13.94 42.85 23.06
CA MET A 990 12.64 42.50 22.54
C MET A 990 12.50 43.10 21.13
N ASN A 991 12.51 42.22 20.13
CA ASN A 991 12.39 42.56 18.71
C ASN A 991 10.96 42.45 18.19
N GLY A 992 10.01 42.06 19.04
CA GLY A 992 8.59 41.91 18.75
C GLY A 992 7.86 41.13 19.83
N GLY A 993 6.57 40.84 19.60
CA GLY A 993 5.74 40.03 20.50
C GLY A 993 5.09 40.82 21.65
N ILE A 994 4.51 40.08 22.60
CA ILE A 994 3.71 40.62 23.70
C ILE A 994 4.12 39.98 25.03
N ILE A 995 4.45 40.79 26.04
CA ILE A 995 4.62 40.33 27.44
C ILE A 995 3.46 40.91 28.25
N THR A 996 2.53 40.06 28.69
CA THR A 996 1.25 40.54 29.25
C THR A 996 0.71 39.77 30.45
N ALA A 997 0.06 40.46 31.39
CA ALA A 997 -0.60 39.83 32.54
C ALA A 997 0.31 38.94 33.40
N ASN A 998 1.61 39.21 33.42
CA ASN A 998 2.55 38.53 34.30
C ASN A 998 2.63 39.24 35.65
N ASP A 999 3.05 38.49 36.67
CA ASP A 999 3.07 38.94 38.06
C ASP A 999 4.43 38.66 38.70
N GLY A 1000 5.01 39.68 39.33
CA GLY A 1000 6.27 39.53 40.06
C GLY A 1000 6.60 40.70 40.97
N VAL A 1001 7.41 40.50 42.01
CA VAL A 1001 7.81 41.56 42.94
C VAL A 1001 8.58 42.65 42.19
N SER A 1002 9.64 42.29 41.47
CA SER A 1002 10.39 43.25 40.65
C SER A 1002 10.26 42.89 39.18
N GLY A 1003 9.81 43.81 38.33
CA GLY A 1003 9.73 43.51 36.90
C GLY A 1003 8.63 42.50 36.57
N GLY A 1004 7.37 42.82 36.88
CA GLY A 1004 6.22 41.93 36.63
C GLY A 1004 6.24 41.32 35.23
N GLY A 1005 6.45 42.16 34.21
CA GLY A 1005 6.74 41.73 32.85
C GLY A 1005 8.19 41.28 32.69
N VAL A 1006 9.13 42.22 32.86
CA VAL A 1006 10.56 42.01 32.59
C VAL A 1006 11.41 42.52 33.76
N TYR A 1007 12.36 41.70 34.22
CA TYR A 1007 13.48 42.13 35.04
C TYR A 1007 14.78 41.89 34.29
N THR A 1008 15.66 42.89 34.24
CA THR A 1008 17.05 42.72 33.80
C THR A 1008 18.07 43.28 34.78
N SER A 1009 19.20 42.61 34.94
CA SER A 1009 20.37 43.14 35.66
C SER A 1009 21.40 43.84 34.78
N LYS A 1010 21.14 43.93 33.47
CA LYS A 1010 21.92 44.73 32.52
C LYS A 1010 20.96 45.57 31.69
N SER A 1011 21.14 45.64 30.37
CA SER A 1011 20.36 46.54 29.53
C SER A 1011 19.10 45.86 29.03
N PHE A 1012 18.00 46.61 29.00
CA PHE A 1012 16.79 46.21 28.29
C PHE A 1012 16.64 47.08 27.04
N THR A 1013 16.43 46.46 25.88
CA THR A 1013 16.12 47.16 24.64
C THR A 1013 14.77 46.72 24.09
N LEU A 1014 13.81 47.65 23.98
CA LEU A 1014 12.56 47.45 23.25
C LEU A 1014 12.70 48.03 21.85
N ASN A 1015 12.87 47.16 20.85
CA ASN A 1015 12.90 47.58 19.44
C ASN A 1015 11.48 47.73 18.89
N THR A 1016 10.59 46.78 19.19
CA THR A 1016 9.15 46.81 18.90
C THR A 1016 8.41 45.76 19.74
N GLY A 1017 7.07 45.73 19.68
CA GLY A 1017 6.21 44.87 20.50
C GLY A 1017 5.53 45.60 21.65
N ALA A 1018 4.92 44.85 22.57
CA ALA A 1018 4.15 45.40 23.68
C ALA A 1018 4.43 44.73 25.03
N ILE A 1019 4.62 45.53 26.08
CA ILE A 1019 4.66 45.08 27.47
C ILE A 1019 3.44 45.67 28.17
N THR A 1020 2.42 44.83 28.42
CA THR A 1020 1.10 45.32 28.82
C THR A 1020 0.43 44.59 29.96
N GLY A 1021 -0.26 45.30 30.85
CA GLY A 1021 -1.12 44.65 31.85
C GLY A 1021 -0.38 43.81 32.89
N ASN A 1022 0.93 44.00 33.07
CA ASN A 1022 1.72 43.26 34.06
C ASN A 1022 1.61 43.91 35.44
N ASN A 1023 1.73 43.11 36.50
CA ASN A 1023 1.67 43.56 37.88
C ASN A 1023 3.01 43.36 38.57
N GLY A 1024 3.39 44.30 39.43
CA GLY A 1024 4.50 44.05 40.34
C GLY A 1024 4.61 45.04 41.48
N PHE A 1025 5.63 44.90 42.32
CA PHE A 1025 5.92 45.86 43.38
C PHE A 1025 6.66 47.08 42.80
N ASP A 1026 7.78 46.86 42.13
CA ASP A 1026 8.52 47.92 41.41
C ASP A 1026 8.73 47.54 39.94
N GLY A 1027 8.58 48.52 39.04
CA GLY A 1027 8.86 48.31 37.61
C GLY A 1027 7.90 47.29 36.99
N ALA A 1028 6.59 47.39 37.22
CA ALA A 1028 5.65 46.32 36.88
C ALA A 1028 5.70 45.90 35.41
N GLY A 1029 5.93 46.84 34.49
CA GLY A 1029 6.28 46.49 33.11
C GLY A 1029 7.73 46.01 33.00
N VAL A 1030 8.68 46.88 33.31
CA VAL A 1030 10.12 46.63 33.20
C VAL A 1030 10.87 47.13 34.44
N TYR A 1031 11.74 46.29 35.01
CA TYR A 1031 12.71 46.68 36.03
C TYR A 1031 14.12 46.50 35.48
N VAL A 1032 14.91 47.58 35.48
CA VAL A 1032 16.31 47.59 35.04
C VAL A 1032 17.22 47.88 36.22
N ASN A 1033 18.02 46.88 36.61
CA ASN A 1033 19.00 47.00 37.67
C ASN A 1033 20.37 47.40 37.10
N ALA A 1034 20.80 48.64 37.34
CA ALA A 1034 22.11 49.20 37.00
C ALA A 1034 22.49 49.31 35.50
N GLY A 1035 21.78 48.67 34.57
CA GLY A 1035 22.00 48.79 33.12
C GLY A 1035 21.10 49.81 32.41
N ASP A 1036 21.13 49.80 31.08
CA ASP A 1036 20.45 50.81 30.26
C ASP A 1036 19.04 50.34 29.85
N PHE A 1037 18.03 51.20 30.03
CA PHE A 1037 16.71 51.05 29.43
C PHE A 1037 16.66 51.81 28.11
N ASN A 1038 16.55 51.09 27.00
CA ASN A 1038 16.50 51.66 25.66
C ASN A 1038 15.19 51.32 24.96
N ILE A 1039 14.50 52.34 24.44
CA ILE A 1039 13.29 52.14 23.63
C ILE A 1039 13.47 52.79 22.26
N LYS A 1040 13.40 51.95 21.22
CA LYS A 1040 13.50 52.32 19.81
C LYS A 1040 12.16 52.15 19.07
N GLY A 1041 11.12 51.68 19.76
CA GLY A 1041 9.77 51.48 19.24
C GLY A 1041 8.92 50.67 20.23
N GLY A 1042 7.68 50.35 19.86
CA GLY A 1042 6.78 49.54 20.68
C GLY A 1042 6.05 50.31 21.80
N THR A 1043 5.34 49.57 22.66
CA THR A 1043 4.49 50.14 23.72
C THR A 1043 4.72 49.49 25.08
N ILE A 1044 4.80 50.29 26.14
CA ILE A 1044 4.74 49.83 27.54
C ILE A 1044 3.47 50.43 28.15
N ASN A 1045 2.45 49.61 28.39
CA ASN A 1045 1.14 50.16 28.76
C ASN A 1045 0.30 49.35 29.74
N ARG A 1046 -0.55 50.03 30.52
CA ARG A 1046 -1.48 49.36 31.46
C ARG A 1046 -0.79 48.47 32.51
N ASN A 1047 0.49 48.68 32.78
CA ASN A 1047 1.20 47.95 33.83
C ASN A 1047 0.95 48.62 35.19
N ARG A 1048 0.87 47.82 36.25
CA ARG A 1048 0.50 48.27 37.59
C ARG A 1048 1.55 47.89 38.62
N ALA A 1049 2.22 48.90 39.17
CA ALA A 1049 3.15 48.74 40.28
C ALA A 1049 2.49 49.06 41.63
N ASP A 1050 2.77 48.30 42.67
CA ASP A 1050 2.31 48.59 44.03
C ASP A 1050 3.17 49.63 44.76
N ASN A 1051 4.38 49.88 44.28
CA ASN A 1051 5.32 50.88 44.79
C ASN A 1051 5.66 51.89 43.69
N ASN A 1052 6.78 51.74 42.96
CA ASN A 1052 7.24 52.73 41.97
C ASN A 1052 7.35 52.16 40.55
N GLY A 1053 7.32 53.04 39.56
CA GLY A 1053 7.63 52.66 38.18
C GLY A 1053 6.55 51.76 37.58
N GLY A 1054 5.32 52.27 37.43
CA GLY A 1054 4.20 51.48 36.89
C GLY A 1054 4.56 50.83 35.55
N GLY A 1055 5.13 51.61 34.63
CA GLY A 1055 5.70 51.11 33.38
C GLY A 1055 7.13 50.60 33.58
N VAL A 1056 8.04 51.45 34.03
CA VAL A 1056 9.48 51.16 34.11
C VAL A 1056 10.08 51.66 35.42
N TYR A 1057 10.94 50.87 36.04
CA TYR A 1057 11.82 51.28 37.13
C TYR A 1057 13.28 51.11 36.72
N MET A 1058 14.10 52.14 36.95
CA MET A 1058 15.53 52.12 36.61
C MET A 1058 16.38 52.49 37.82
N SER A 1059 17.33 51.64 38.20
CA SER A 1059 18.26 51.90 39.31
C SER A 1059 19.63 52.45 38.90
N GLY A 1060 19.97 52.43 37.60
CA GLY A 1060 21.23 52.97 37.07
C GLY A 1060 21.22 53.13 35.54
N GLY A 1061 22.41 53.21 34.94
CA GLY A 1061 22.59 53.27 33.48
C GLY A 1061 22.37 54.64 32.80
N ASN A 1062 22.68 54.69 31.51
CA ASN A 1062 22.42 55.78 30.59
C ASN A 1062 21.34 55.35 29.58
N SER A 1063 20.10 55.47 30.02
CA SER A 1063 18.91 55.00 29.31
C SER A 1063 18.45 56.02 28.26
N GLU A 1064 17.98 55.57 27.09
CA GLU A 1064 17.54 56.44 26.00
C GLU A 1064 16.18 56.01 25.40
N MET A 1065 15.30 56.99 25.23
CA MET A 1065 14.05 56.84 24.47
C MET A 1065 14.13 57.62 23.16
N ARG A 1066 14.15 56.89 22.04
CA ARG A 1066 14.15 57.46 20.70
C ARG A 1066 12.80 57.44 20.03
N LEU A 1067 11.97 56.43 20.28
CA LEU A 1067 10.63 56.22 19.71
C LEU A 1067 9.80 55.38 20.70
N GLY A 1068 8.50 55.19 20.42
CA GLY A 1068 7.60 54.33 21.21
C GLY A 1068 6.68 55.10 22.14
N GLU A 1069 5.85 54.35 22.88
CA GLU A 1069 4.80 54.89 23.76
C GLU A 1069 4.83 54.23 25.14
N ILE A 1070 4.88 55.04 26.20
CA ILE A 1070 4.67 54.60 27.58
C ILE A 1070 3.35 55.21 28.05
N ARG A 1071 2.29 54.40 28.19
CA ARG A 1071 0.96 54.93 28.48
C ARG A 1071 0.08 54.11 29.42
N ASP A 1072 -0.89 54.76 30.04
CA ASP A 1072 -1.89 54.12 30.90
C ASP A 1072 -1.28 53.25 32.02
N ASN A 1073 -0.02 53.44 32.39
CA ASN A 1073 0.62 52.70 33.47
C ASN A 1073 0.31 53.35 34.81
N THR A 1074 0.21 52.55 35.87
CA THR A 1074 -0.20 53.02 37.19
C THR A 1074 0.76 52.56 38.28
N CYS A 1075 1.07 53.42 39.24
CA CYS A 1075 1.72 53.03 40.50
C CYS A 1075 1.06 53.68 41.72
N ASN A 1076 1.26 53.12 42.92
CA ASN A 1076 0.74 53.72 44.15
C ASN A 1076 1.65 54.82 44.73
N ASN A 1077 2.95 54.79 44.47
CA ASN A 1077 3.88 55.84 44.90
C ASN A 1077 4.28 56.71 43.71
N ASP A 1078 5.51 56.60 43.21
CA ASP A 1078 6.07 57.56 42.25
C ASP A 1078 6.36 56.92 40.88
N GLY A 1079 6.30 57.74 39.83
CA GLY A 1079 6.73 57.33 38.48
C GLY A 1079 5.75 56.37 37.81
N GLY A 1080 4.51 56.80 37.55
CA GLY A 1080 3.48 55.95 36.94
C GLY A 1080 3.92 55.35 35.61
N GLY A 1081 4.59 56.15 34.76
CA GLY A 1081 5.24 55.69 33.53
C GLY A 1081 6.66 55.17 33.79
N VAL A 1082 7.57 56.04 34.21
CA VAL A 1082 8.99 55.72 34.47
C VAL A 1082 9.42 56.31 35.82
N PHE A 1083 10.09 55.50 36.64
CA PHE A 1083 10.79 55.94 37.84
C PHE A 1083 12.31 55.88 37.63
N ILE A 1084 12.98 57.02 37.82
CA ILE A 1084 14.45 57.15 37.66
C ILE A 1084 15.09 57.30 39.04
N SER A 1085 15.75 56.25 39.52
CA SER A 1085 16.40 56.24 40.84
C SER A 1085 17.72 57.03 40.87
N TYR A 1086 18.29 57.21 42.06
CA TYR A 1086 19.59 57.86 42.28
C TYR A 1086 20.70 57.11 41.52
N GLY A 1087 21.41 57.83 40.64
CA GLY A 1087 22.49 57.27 39.82
C GLY A 1087 22.06 56.82 38.42
N ALA A 1088 20.75 56.76 38.12
CA ALA A 1088 20.24 56.50 36.78
C ALA A 1088 20.14 57.80 35.96
N ARG A 1089 20.32 57.68 34.64
CA ARG A 1089 20.09 58.75 33.67
C ARG A 1089 19.11 58.30 32.61
N PHE A 1090 18.14 59.14 32.27
CA PHE A 1090 17.22 58.90 31.16
C PHE A 1090 17.23 60.09 30.20
N SER A 1091 17.47 59.83 28.92
CA SER A 1091 17.43 60.80 27.85
C SER A 1091 16.26 60.52 26.91
N MET A 1092 15.39 61.49 26.69
CA MET A 1092 14.32 61.39 25.69
C MET A 1092 14.67 62.24 24.47
N VAL A 1093 14.68 61.59 23.30
CA VAL A 1093 14.84 62.24 21.98
C VAL A 1093 13.47 62.38 21.31
N THR A 1094 12.74 61.26 21.14
CA THR A 1094 11.35 61.27 20.63
C THR A 1094 10.51 60.13 21.25
N GLY A 1095 9.18 60.17 21.06
CA GLY A 1095 8.23 59.21 21.63
C GLY A 1095 7.17 59.89 22.52
N THR A 1096 6.32 59.10 23.18
CA THR A 1096 5.16 59.64 23.93
C THR A 1096 4.99 59.04 25.32
N PHE A 1097 4.64 59.89 26.27
CA PHE A 1097 4.14 59.52 27.60
C PHE A 1097 2.70 60.02 27.73
N ASN A 1098 1.75 59.13 28.00
CA ASN A 1098 0.34 59.50 28.01
C ASN A 1098 -0.47 58.76 29.07
N ARG A 1099 -1.34 59.46 29.82
CA ARG A 1099 -2.29 58.88 30.80
C ARG A 1099 -1.68 57.93 31.84
N ASN A 1100 -0.38 58.03 32.10
CA ASN A 1100 0.23 57.33 33.21
C ASN A 1100 -0.13 58.02 34.55
N ARG A 1101 -0.33 57.24 35.62
CA ARG A 1101 -0.80 57.73 36.91
C ARG A 1101 0.07 57.23 38.06
N ALA A 1102 0.55 58.15 38.89
CA ALA A 1102 1.20 57.87 40.16
C ALA A 1102 0.22 58.19 41.31
N GLY A 1103 0.40 57.58 42.47
CA GLY A 1103 -0.38 57.93 43.67
C GLY A 1103 0.17 59.16 44.39
N ASN A 1104 1.48 59.38 44.28
CA ASN A 1104 2.19 60.55 44.78
C ASN A 1104 2.63 61.43 43.59
N ASP A 1105 3.88 61.30 43.14
CA ASP A 1105 4.50 62.21 42.17
C ASP A 1105 4.88 61.54 40.84
N GLY A 1106 4.87 62.31 39.75
CA GLY A 1106 5.44 61.91 38.46
C GLY A 1106 4.59 60.88 37.72
N GLY A 1107 3.36 61.27 37.35
CA GLY A 1107 2.43 60.41 36.61
C GLY A 1107 3.07 59.72 35.41
N GLY A 1108 3.81 60.45 34.58
CA GLY A 1108 4.59 59.93 33.45
C GLY A 1108 6.04 59.64 33.81
N VAL A 1109 6.77 60.60 34.36
CA VAL A 1109 8.19 60.44 34.75
C VAL A 1109 8.43 61.04 36.13
N TYR A 1110 9.02 60.24 37.02
CA TYR A 1110 9.56 60.71 38.30
C TYR A 1110 11.09 60.68 38.29
N VAL A 1111 11.72 61.76 38.77
CA VAL A 1111 13.19 61.94 38.73
C VAL A 1111 13.79 62.08 40.12
N ALA A 1112 14.46 61.03 40.60
CA ALA A 1112 15.44 61.10 41.70
C ALA A 1112 16.90 61.14 41.18
N GLY A 1113 17.13 60.68 39.94
CA GLY A 1113 18.43 60.73 39.25
C GLY A 1113 18.59 61.94 38.32
N VAL A 1114 18.99 61.70 37.07
CA VAL A 1114 19.16 62.72 36.03
C VAL A 1114 18.20 62.46 34.88
N PHE A 1115 17.49 63.51 34.43
CA PHE A 1115 16.64 63.45 33.25
C PHE A 1115 17.10 64.50 32.23
N ALA A 1116 17.24 64.08 30.97
CA ALA A 1116 17.57 64.95 29.86
C ALA A 1116 16.51 64.84 28.76
N TRP A 1117 16.10 65.98 28.21
CA TRP A 1117 15.21 66.02 27.04
C TRP A 1117 15.96 66.73 25.90
N ASP A 1118 16.34 65.96 24.87
CA ASP A 1118 17.02 66.47 23.67
C ASP A 1118 15.98 66.80 22.60
N VAL A 1119 15.52 68.05 22.62
CA VAL A 1119 14.45 68.58 21.75
C VAL A 1119 14.93 68.81 20.31
N GLY A 1120 16.22 68.57 20.00
CA GLY A 1120 16.87 68.97 18.75
C GLY A 1120 16.79 67.99 17.57
N GLN A 1121 16.18 66.81 17.72
CA GLN A 1121 16.15 65.76 16.69
C GLN A 1121 14.76 65.13 16.44
N GLY A 1122 13.70 65.54 17.15
CA GLY A 1122 12.31 65.11 16.88
C GLY A 1122 11.28 65.55 17.93
N SER A 1123 9.99 65.38 17.63
CA SER A 1123 8.86 65.82 18.47
C SER A 1123 8.44 64.74 19.50
N GLY A 1124 9.08 64.72 20.67
CA GLY A 1124 8.59 63.96 21.83
C GLY A 1124 7.44 64.68 22.55
N THR A 1125 6.54 63.94 23.23
CA THR A 1125 5.44 64.53 24.02
C THR A 1125 5.34 63.91 25.41
N ILE A 1126 5.35 64.75 26.45
CA ILE A 1126 4.99 64.42 27.83
C ILE A 1126 4.01 65.49 28.29
N ALA A 1127 2.82 65.11 28.79
CA ALA A 1127 1.88 66.08 29.33
C ALA A 1127 2.45 66.73 30.61
N ALA A 1128 2.21 68.03 30.81
CA ALA A 1128 2.89 68.84 31.83
C ALA A 1128 2.61 68.36 33.28
N ASP A 1129 1.42 67.80 33.52
CA ASP A 1129 1.02 67.18 34.79
C ASP A 1129 1.69 65.82 35.06
N GLN A 1130 2.46 65.31 34.11
CA GLN A 1130 3.07 63.99 34.17
C GLN A 1130 4.55 63.98 34.60
N ILE A 1131 5.13 65.11 35.01
CA ILE A 1131 6.55 65.21 35.42
C ILE A 1131 6.68 65.74 36.86
N ALA A 1132 7.47 65.07 37.73
CA ALA A 1132 7.79 65.54 39.09
C ALA A 1132 9.15 65.00 39.61
N GLY A 1133 9.75 65.63 40.64
CA GLY A 1133 10.98 65.13 41.29
C GLY A 1133 11.54 65.99 42.45
N ARG A 1134 12.39 65.39 43.29
CA ARG A 1134 13.17 66.05 44.37
C ARG A 1134 14.65 66.14 44.00
N PHE A 1135 15.22 67.35 43.95
CA PHE A 1135 16.65 67.65 43.80
C PHE A 1135 17.36 67.14 42.51
N GLY A 1136 16.65 66.65 41.50
CA GLY A 1136 17.22 66.21 40.21
C GLY A 1136 17.52 67.35 39.23
N LYS A 1137 18.64 67.28 38.49
CA LYS A 1137 18.95 68.22 37.40
C LYS A 1137 18.19 67.81 36.13
N VAL A 1138 17.19 68.58 35.73
CA VAL A 1138 16.57 68.48 34.40
C VAL A 1138 17.46 69.25 33.40
N MET A 1139 18.00 68.57 32.39
CA MET A 1139 18.86 69.17 31.37
C MET A 1139 18.15 69.26 30.02
N TYR A 1140 18.16 70.45 29.40
CA TYR A 1140 17.70 70.67 28.03
C TYR A 1140 18.90 71.01 27.15
N LYS A 1141 18.98 70.40 25.96
CA LYS A 1141 20.05 70.69 24.98
C LYS A 1141 19.46 71.43 23.79
N THR A 1142 19.82 72.70 23.62
CA THR A 1142 19.46 73.50 22.43
C THR A 1142 20.52 73.38 21.34
N GLN A 1143 20.12 73.49 20.07
CA GLN A 1143 20.87 73.12 18.86
C GLN A 1143 22.22 73.85 18.63
N TYR A 1144 22.60 74.83 19.46
CA TYR A 1144 23.86 75.55 19.35
C TYR A 1144 24.70 75.44 20.62
N GLY A 1145 25.64 74.49 20.60
CA GLY A 1145 26.73 74.21 21.54
C GLY A 1145 26.87 75.08 22.79
N THR A 1146 26.28 74.63 23.90
CA THR A 1146 26.85 74.55 25.27
C THR A 1146 25.75 74.03 26.19
N ALA A 1147 26.03 73.00 27.00
CA ALA A 1147 25.07 72.54 28.01
C ALA A 1147 24.84 73.68 29.02
N LYS A 1148 23.69 74.36 28.96
CA LYS A 1148 23.29 75.31 29.99
C LYS A 1148 22.72 74.52 31.18
N TYR A 1149 23.45 74.53 32.29
CA TYR A 1149 22.90 74.14 33.59
C TYR A 1149 21.96 75.25 34.05
N SER A 1150 20.65 75.14 33.85
CA SER A 1150 19.70 76.01 34.55
C SER A 1150 19.41 75.41 35.92
N GLN A 1151 19.76 76.15 36.96
CA GLN A 1151 19.26 75.95 38.31
C GLN A 1151 17.73 76.14 38.27
N VAL A 1152 16.99 75.13 38.72
CA VAL A 1152 15.60 75.16 39.19
C VAL A 1152 14.62 75.93 38.27
N LEU A 1153 13.92 75.21 37.39
CA LEU A 1153 12.57 75.64 37.02
C LEU A 1153 11.66 75.19 38.16
N ASP A 1154 11.46 76.06 39.15
CA ASP A 1154 10.36 75.89 40.10
C ASP A 1154 9.09 75.93 39.25
N ILE A 1155 8.46 74.77 39.04
CA ILE A 1155 7.06 74.72 38.66
C ILE A 1155 6.32 74.82 40.00
N PRO A 1156 5.72 75.98 40.35
CA PRO A 1156 5.02 76.08 41.61
C PRO A 1156 3.73 75.28 41.48
N LEU A 1157 3.70 74.11 42.11
CA LEU A 1157 2.47 73.39 42.42
C LEU A 1157 1.87 73.98 43.70
N GLU A 1158 1.33 75.21 43.61
CA GLU A 1158 0.35 75.66 44.60
C GLU A 1158 -1.07 75.37 44.09
N GLY A 1159 -1.62 74.27 44.61
CA GLY A 1159 -3.01 74.05 44.94
C GLY A 1159 -4.07 74.32 43.86
N ILE A 1160 -4.44 73.32 43.07
CA ILE A 1160 -5.79 73.26 42.47
C ILE A 1160 -6.32 71.82 42.51
N ASN A 1161 -7.15 71.55 43.51
CA ASN A 1161 -8.22 70.55 43.43
C ASN A 1161 -9.29 71.10 42.49
N THR A 1162 -9.32 70.69 41.22
CA THR A 1162 -10.55 70.50 40.41
C THR A 1162 -10.21 69.86 39.05
N PRO A 1163 -10.97 68.84 38.61
CA PRO A 1163 -10.83 68.24 37.29
C PRO A 1163 -11.62 69.08 36.28
N ASP A 1164 -10.94 69.82 35.39
CA ASP A 1164 -11.44 70.18 34.05
C ASP A 1164 -10.57 71.30 33.44
N LYS A 1165 -9.64 70.89 32.55
CA LYS A 1165 -9.17 71.60 31.33
C LYS A 1165 -7.83 71.01 30.88
N TYR A 1166 -7.89 70.05 29.94
CA TYR A 1166 -6.72 69.60 29.18
C TYR A 1166 -6.38 70.65 28.12
N ARG A 1167 -5.19 71.23 28.21
CA ARG A 1167 -4.58 72.00 27.13
C ARG A 1167 -3.20 71.40 26.88
N ASP A 1168 -3.04 70.76 25.71
CA ASP A 1168 -1.76 70.24 25.24
C ASP A 1168 -0.73 71.37 25.20
N PHE A 1169 0.40 71.17 25.89
CA PHE A 1169 1.55 72.05 25.77
C PHE A 1169 2.33 71.64 24.52
N VAL A 1170 2.00 72.28 23.39
CA VAL A 1170 2.89 72.32 22.22
C VAL A 1170 3.91 73.43 22.51
N LEU A 1171 5.19 73.08 22.72
CA LEU A 1171 6.25 74.07 22.75
C LEU A 1171 6.21 74.85 21.42
N PRO A 1172 6.26 76.20 21.46
CA PRO A 1172 6.18 76.98 20.23
C PRO A 1172 7.37 76.65 19.32
N PRO A 1173 7.15 76.69 17.98
CA PRO A 1173 8.23 76.48 17.02
C PRO A 1173 9.31 77.54 17.24
N VAL A 1174 10.57 77.09 17.36
CA VAL A 1174 11.76 77.94 17.29
C VAL A 1174 12.35 77.80 15.90
#